data_AF-A0A2N2NL60-F1
#
_entry.id   AF-A0A2N2NL60-F1
#
_cell.length_a   1.000
_cell.length_b   1.000
_cell.length_c   1.000
_cell.angle_alpha   90.00
_cell.angle_beta   90.00
_cell.angle_gamma   90.00
#
_symmetry.space_group_name_H-M   'P 1'
#
loop_
_entity.id
_entity.type
_entity.pdbx_description
1 polymer ?
#
loop_
_entity_poly.entity_id
_entity_poly.type
_entity_poly.pdbx_seq_one_letter_code
_entity_poly.pdbx_strand_id
1 'polypeptide(L)'
;MLTKNTLMSEFYLLGIQPGDTLFVHSSYSSLSKTPGGVENGPQTVVDALLSTIGETGTLIMPTFNYDFLRGEKWDIRSTPSQMGILTELVRKDPRAKRMFHPIYSVAAIGRVAEEIETVRSDDCFGETTIFKKLRDWNAKILVIGLPYSKSYTYLHHCEQMANVDYRYLKEFSGTAIDHAGYPHELNITMFVRDVEKGVVLDFEPIGKILDEKVAKIRQIGLSTVRLLDCNQSYEVSVDAIQKFSGPGLTYQIESKEKAIDWIPTLKPISSLKDVLAEFFPLHRTLASDDMDKTLEIIGAYLPENANYTIETFPPLSPVWTWYVPERYDVKKAYLETEDGEKIVDFHDNYLHLVSYSLPVDKMLNWEELESHLHFNENLPHTIPWNFKYYERDWGFCLSKNQYDQLPRDKCYHAVIDAEFVTDPEKGFKVATAVVHPKGGPNPEAGEIFIMAHTCHPNQANDDAAGVVTAIEIARRLCMNPLPAGSMSVRFWFGPETIGTITFLANHEEMIPDIRAGIFIEMTGNSNTLALQRSRQNDTLIDKIGHHVLTKNNCKFREGSFAEIIANDERVLNGPGINVPTISLTRYPYPEYHTSDDNLSIIHEDKLLEAAKMIEEIIRIFATNYYPVRKFRGPVFLSRYGLFVDWQDDWELNRNIEKIMMRFEGEQSVFDIVEELDLEYWDARRYIEKFRMNDLIDAIPIPKIAEEK
;
A
#
# COMPACT_ATOMS: atom_id res chain seq x y z
N MET A 1 24.29 -15.38 -10.11
CA MET A 1 24.71 -14.51 -8.99
C MET A 1 25.60 -13.44 -9.56
N LEU A 2 25.36 -12.19 -9.20
CA LEU A 2 26.18 -11.04 -9.58
C LEU A 2 27.18 -10.79 -8.45
N THR A 3 28.44 -11.17 -8.67
CA THR A 3 29.56 -10.82 -7.79
C THR A 3 30.15 -9.49 -8.18
N LYS A 4 31.00 -8.93 -7.29
CA LYS A 4 31.76 -7.72 -7.61
C LYS A 4 32.53 -7.84 -8.93
N ASN A 5 33.22 -8.96 -9.14
CA ASN A 5 34.02 -9.19 -10.35
C ASN A 5 33.16 -9.32 -11.61
N THR A 6 32.00 -9.99 -11.53
CA THR A 6 31.10 -10.10 -12.67
C THR A 6 30.47 -8.76 -13.03
N LEU A 7 30.08 -7.97 -12.02
CA LEU A 7 29.55 -6.62 -12.24
C LEU A 7 30.61 -5.72 -12.87
N MET A 8 31.84 -5.74 -12.34
CA MET A 8 32.95 -5.01 -12.94
C MET A 8 33.18 -5.39 -14.40
N SER A 9 33.19 -6.70 -14.70
CA SER A 9 33.36 -7.20 -16.07
C SER A 9 32.25 -6.71 -16.99
N GLU A 10 30.99 -6.78 -16.56
CA GLU A 10 29.85 -6.28 -17.35
C GLU A 10 29.88 -4.76 -17.53
N PHE A 11 30.31 -4.00 -16.51
CA PHE A 11 30.49 -2.56 -16.60
C PHE A 11 31.59 -2.17 -17.59
N TYR A 12 32.71 -2.90 -17.61
CA TYR A 12 33.75 -2.72 -18.63
C TYR A 12 33.21 -3.03 -20.03
N LEU A 13 32.48 -4.15 -20.19
CA LEU A 13 31.87 -4.54 -21.47
C LEU A 13 30.80 -3.54 -21.93
N LEU A 14 30.09 -2.89 -21.02
CA LEU A 14 29.15 -1.81 -21.31
C LEU A 14 29.87 -0.54 -21.82
N GLY A 15 31.15 -0.38 -21.48
CA GLY A 15 31.98 0.75 -21.91
C GLY A 15 32.32 1.75 -20.81
N ILE A 16 32.13 1.39 -19.54
CA ILE A 16 32.70 2.13 -18.41
C ILE A 16 34.21 1.88 -18.40
N GLN A 17 35.00 2.91 -18.16
CA GLN A 17 36.45 2.88 -18.15
C GLN A 17 37.01 3.48 -16.84
N PRO A 18 38.22 3.09 -16.43
CA PRO A 18 38.91 3.77 -15.33
C PRO A 18 39.06 5.27 -15.61
N GLY A 19 38.78 6.11 -14.62
CA GLY A 19 38.78 7.58 -14.73
C GLY A 19 37.42 8.20 -15.07
N ASP A 20 36.42 7.40 -15.42
CA ASP A 20 35.07 7.91 -15.74
C ASP A 20 34.42 8.63 -14.55
N THR A 21 33.67 9.69 -14.86
CA THR A 21 32.72 10.32 -13.94
C THR A 21 31.33 9.79 -14.26
N LEU A 22 30.73 9.03 -13.34
CA LEU A 22 29.45 8.35 -13.55
C LEU A 22 28.35 8.98 -12.70
N PHE A 23 27.26 9.39 -13.34
CA PHE A 23 26.02 9.76 -12.68
C PHE A 23 25.01 8.62 -12.79
N VAL A 24 24.59 8.04 -11.66
CA VAL A 24 23.92 6.74 -11.66
C VAL A 24 22.49 6.84 -11.12
N HIS A 25 21.52 6.41 -11.93
CA HIS A 25 20.16 6.12 -11.50
C HIS A 25 19.95 4.60 -11.50
N SER A 26 19.31 4.06 -10.45
CA SER A 26 19.25 2.61 -10.27
C SER A 26 17.98 2.10 -9.61
N SER A 27 17.48 0.98 -10.13
CA SER A 27 16.58 0.07 -9.43
C SER A 27 17.38 -1.12 -8.91
N TYR A 28 17.80 -1.09 -7.64
CA TYR A 28 18.54 -2.22 -7.06
C TYR A 28 17.73 -3.53 -7.12
N SER A 29 16.39 -3.43 -7.01
CA SER A 29 15.51 -4.60 -7.09
C SER A 29 15.62 -5.32 -8.44
N SER A 30 15.88 -4.60 -9.54
CA SER A 30 16.10 -5.21 -10.86
C SER A 30 17.36 -6.08 -10.91
N LEU A 31 18.44 -5.67 -10.22
CA LEU A 31 19.67 -6.46 -10.12
C LEU A 31 19.51 -7.61 -9.13
N SER A 32 18.90 -7.35 -7.96
CA SER A 32 18.75 -8.33 -6.89
C SER A 32 17.84 -9.51 -7.25
N LYS A 33 16.94 -9.33 -8.22
CA LYS A 33 16.08 -10.40 -8.77
C LYS A 33 16.81 -11.39 -9.69
N THR A 34 18.03 -11.07 -10.11
CA THR A 34 18.86 -12.00 -10.93
C THR A 34 19.06 -13.32 -10.19
N PRO A 35 18.99 -14.50 -10.85
CA PRO A 35 19.24 -15.77 -10.19
C PRO A 35 20.56 -15.78 -9.40
N GLY A 36 20.47 -16.06 -8.10
CA GLY A 36 21.59 -15.98 -7.15
C GLY A 36 21.88 -14.59 -6.57
N GLY A 37 21.06 -13.57 -6.87
CA GLY A 37 21.13 -12.22 -6.30
C GLY A 37 22.41 -11.45 -6.62
N VAL A 38 22.64 -10.36 -5.87
CA VAL A 38 23.93 -9.66 -5.80
C VAL A 38 24.65 -10.14 -4.55
N GLU A 39 25.87 -10.65 -4.71
CA GLU A 39 26.73 -11.09 -3.61
C GLU A 39 26.88 -9.95 -2.58
N ASN A 40 26.72 -10.23 -1.29
CA ASN A 40 26.80 -9.23 -0.21
C ASN A 40 25.85 -8.01 -0.37
N GLY A 41 24.81 -8.13 -1.20
CA GLY A 41 23.75 -7.14 -1.33
C GLY A 41 24.14 -5.84 -2.05
N PRO A 42 23.42 -4.73 -1.80
CA PRO A 42 23.54 -3.50 -2.58
C PRO A 42 24.93 -2.84 -2.53
N GLN A 43 25.67 -3.01 -1.45
CA GLN A 43 27.02 -2.48 -1.32
C GLN A 43 27.97 -3.01 -2.40
N THR A 44 27.78 -4.26 -2.84
CA THR A 44 28.63 -4.85 -3.90
C THR A 44 28.45 -4.17 -5.24
N VAL A 45 27.27 -3.60 -5.53
CA VAL A 45 27.06 -2.81 -6.74
C VAL A 45 27.84 -1.50 -6.66
N VAL A 46 27.79 -0.82 -5.51
CA VAL A 46 28.56 0.41 -5.26
C VAL A 46 30.06 0.13 -5.36
N ASP A 47 30.53 -0.93 -4.71
CA ASP A 47 31.94 -1.31 -4.72
C ASP A 47 32.43 -1.72 -6.11
N ALA A 48 31.59 -2.41 -6.89
CA ALA A 48 31.91 -2.76 -8.27
C ALA A 48 32.04 -1.50 -9.13
N LEU A 49 31.09 -0.56 -9.05
CA LEU A 49 31.16 0.72 -9.77
C LEU A 49 32.43 1.51 -9.41
N LEU A 50 32.71 1.68 -8.11
CA LEU A 50 33.91 2.35 -7.63
C LEU A 50 35.19 1.66 -8.10
N SER A 51 35.20 0.33 -8.13
CA SER A 51 36.38 -0.44 -8.57
C SER A 51 36.56 -0.40 -10.09
N THR A 52 35.48 -0.30 -10.86
CA THR A 52 35.53 -0.17 -12.32
C THR A 52 36.08 1.19 -12.75
N ILE A 53 35.62 2.28 -12.09
CA ILE A 53 36.10 3.64 -12.42
C ILE A 53 37.46 3.95 -11.78
N GLY A 54 37.85 3.21 -10.73
CA GLY A 54 39.14 3.37 -10.06
C GLY A 54 39.27 4.69 -9.30
N GLU A 55 40.46 4.92 -8.71
CA GLU A 55 40.73 6.08 -7.85
C GLU A 55 40.70 7.43 -8.60
N THR A 56 40.90 7.42 -9.92
CA THR A 56 40.85 8.61 -10.76
C THR A 56 39.44 8.93 -11.28
N GLY A 57 38.49 8.03 -11.08
CA GLY A 57 37.08 8.20 -11.44
C GLY A 57 36.27 8.92 -10.38
N THR A 58 34.97 9.11 -10.63
CA THR A 58 34.01 9.60 -9.63
C THR A 58 32.66 8.94 -9.80
N LEU A 59 32.10 8.41 -8.71
CA LEU A 59 30.74 7.92 -8.65
C LEU A 59 29.85 9.03 -8.06
N ILE A 60 28.81 9.41 -8.78
CA ILE A 60 27.83 10.43 -8.39
C ILE A 60 26.45 9.76 -8.32
N MET A 61 25.78 9.87 -7.18
CA MET A 61 24.44 9.34 -6.93
C MET A 61 23.46 10.49 -6.64
N PRO A 62 22.27 10.50 -7.25
CA PRO A 62 21.24 11.47 -6.91
C PRO A 62 20.72 11.23 -5.50
N THR A 63 20.73 12.26 -4.66
CA THR A 63 20.18 12.22 -3.30
C THR A 63 18.97 13.15 -3.19
N PHE A 64 18.12 13.13 -4.22
CA PHE A 64 17.00 14.04 -4.35
C PHE A 64 16.01 13.87 -3.20
N ASN A 65 15.41 14.98 -2.80
CA ASN A 65 14.38 15.01 -1.78
C ASN A 65 13.37 16.11 -2.14
N TYR A 66 12.10 15.73 -2.27
CA TYR A 66 11.04 16.65 -2.70
C TYR A 66 10.26 17.26 -1.53
N ASP A 67 10.64 16.98 -0.28
CA ASP A 67 9.97 17.53 0.91
C ASP A 67 10.15 19.05 0.98
N PHE A 68 11.29 19.58 0.51
CA PHE A 68 11.54 21.02 0.42
C PHE A 68 10.50 21.77 -0.41
N LEU A 69 9.97 21.14 -1.47
CA LEU A 69 8.91 21.72 -2.31
C LEU A 69 7.58 21.93 -1.54
N ARG A 70 7.44 21.26 -0.37
CA ARG A 70 6.31 21.37 0.55
C ARG A 70 6.58 22.29 1.74
N GLY A 71 7.73 22.98 1.76
CA GLY A 71 8.13 23.87 2.86
C GLY A 71 8.82 23.15 4.03
N GLU A 72 9.12 21.86 3.89
CA GLU A 72 9.87 21.13 4.91
C GLU A 72 11.34 21.55 4.95
N LYS A 73 11.93 21.50 6.14
CA LYS A 73 13.34 21.82 6.33
C LYS A 73 14.22 20.70 5.76
N TRP A 74 15.28 21.08 5.04
CA TRP A 74 16.26 20.13 4.52
C TRP A 74 17.60 20.28 5.25
N ASP A 75 18.19 19.19 5.74
CA ASP A 75 19.48 19.19 6.42
C ASP A 75 20.45 18.29 5.66
N ILE A 76 21.56 18.89 5.19
CA ILE A 76 22.54 18.16 4.36
C ILE A 76 23.11 16.92 5.05
N ARG A 77 23.19 16.95 6.39
CA ARG A 77 23.81 15.92 7.23
C ARG A 77 22.89 14.71 7.41
N SER A 78 21.59 14.96 7.58
CA SER A 78 20.65 13.95 8.05
C SER A 78 19.53 13.62 7.06
N THR A 79 19.11 14.54 6.19
CA THR A 79 17.98 14.30 5.28
C THR A 79 18.31 13.16 4.31
N PRO A 80 17.54 12.05 4.33
CA PRO A 80 17.83 10.88 3.51
C PRO A 80 17.54 11.14 2.03
N SER A 81 18.14 10.30 1.17
CA SER A 81 17.77 10.23 -0.24
C SER A 81 16.41 9.55 -0.43
N GLN A 82 15.58 10.09 -1.33
CA GLN A 82 14.35 9.44 -1.79
C GLN A 82 14.58 8.54 -3.04
N MET A 83 15.82 8.48 -3.56
CA MET A 83 16.16 7.87 -4.86
C MET A 83 16.63 6.41 -4.78
N GLY A 84 16.26 5.69 -3.71
CA GLY A 84 16.52 4.25 -3.55
C GLY A 84 17.85 3.91 -2.85
N ILE A 85 18.00 2.62 -2.50
CA ILE A 85 19.01 2.17 -1.52
C ILE A 85 20.47 2.45 -1.90
N LEU A 86 20.86 2.35 -3.18
CA LEU A 86 22.25 2.59 -3.58
C LEU A 86 22.67 4.04 -3.33
N THR A 87 21.75 4.98 -3.52
CA THR A 87 22.01 6.40 -3.30
C THR A 87 22.20 6.72 -1.82
N GLU A 88 21.44 6.04 -0.95
CA GLU A 88 21.55 6.22 0.50
C GLU A 88 22.83 5.56 1.07
N LEU A 89 23.28 4.45 0.49
CA LEU A 89 24.59 3.86 0.83
C LEU A 89 25.73 4.81 0.48
N VAL A 90 25.72 5.39 -0.72
CA VAL A 90 26.73 6.37 -1.12
C VAL A 90 26.64 7.63 -0.25
N ARG A 91 25.43 8.14 0.07
CA ARG A 91 25.25 9.29 0.96
C ARG A 91 25.86 9.07 2.34
N LYS A 92 25.77 7.85 2.87
CA LYS A 92 26.28 7.47 4.20
C LYS A 92 27.76 7.05 4.19
N ASP A 93 28.37 6.88 3.03
CA ASP A 93 29.78 6.52 2.93
C ASP A 93 30.66 7.65 3.49
N PRO A 94 31.60 7.39 4.42
CA PRO A 94 32.44 8.44 5.00
C PRO A 94 33.31 9.19 3.98
N ARG A 95 33.55 8.61 2.81
CA ARG A 95 34.30 9.25 1.71
C ARG A 95 33.43 10.19 0.88
N ALA A 96 32.11 10.11 1.02
CA ALA A 96 31.20 10.85 0.16
C ALA A 96 31.12 12.32 0.55
N LYS A 97 31.03 13.16 -0.47
CA LYS A 97 30.72 14.58 -0.36
C LYS A 97 29.37 14.85 -0.98
N ARG A 98 28.52 15.64 -0.29
CA ARG A 98 27.16 15.94 -0.73
C ARG A 98 27.06 17.39 -1.15
N MET A 99 26.37 17.64 -2.26
CA MET A 99 26.05 18.98 -2.74
C MET A 99 24.98 19.63 -1.85
N PHE A 100 25.18 20.90 -1.50
CA PHE A 100 24.19 21.71 -0.77
C PHE A 100 23.14 22.26 -1.73
N HIS A 101 22.11 21.45 -1.97
CA HIS A 101 20.95 21.83 -2.77
C HIS A 101 19.71 21.04 -2.30
N PRO A 102 18.67 21.68 -1.76
CA PRO A 102 17.64 20.99 -0.98
C PRO A 102 16.73 20.08 -1.82
N ILE A 103 16.60 20.33 -3.13
CA ILE A 103 15.76 19.53 -4.04
C ILE A 103 16.60 18.46 -4.78
N TYR A 104 17.50 18.88 -5.66
CA TYR A 104 18.34 18.00 -6.50
C TYR A 104 19.79 17.82 -6.01
N SER A 105 20.00 17.62 -4.69
CA SER A 105 21.34 17.29 -4.18
C SER A 105 21.86 15.96 -4.75
N VAL A 106 23.18 15.85 -4.86
CA VAL A 106 23.88 14.60 -5.19
C VAL A 106 24.95 14.30 -4.14
N ALA A 107 25.24 13.02 -3.94
CA ALA A 107 26.39 12.55 -3.17
C ALA A 107 27.42 11.92 -4.10
N ALA A 108 28.70 12.19 -3.87
CA ALA A 108 29.76 11.71 -4.74
C ALA A 108 30.99 11.21 -3.99
N ILE A 109 31.64 10.20 -4.56
CA ILE A 109 32.90 9.62 -4.08
C ILE A 109 33.88 9.59 -5.27
N GLY A 110 35.05 10.19 -5.10
CA GLY A 110 36.14 10.17 -6.08
C GLY A 110 36.66 11.55 -6.45
N ARG A 111 37.38 11.63 -7.57
CA ARG A 111 38.16 12.80 -8.02
C ARG A 111 37.44 14.15 -7.95
N VAL A 112 36.16 14.24 -8.32
CA VAL A 112 35.42 15.53 -8.33
C VAL A 112 34.51 15.75 -7.11
N ALA A 113 34.59 14.87 -6.09
CA ALA A 113 33.71 14.95 -4.92
C ALA A 113 33.87 16.27 -4.13
N GLU A 114 35.11 16.77 -3.98
CA GLU A 114 35.35 18.07 -3.34
C GLU A 114 34.76 19.24 -4.14
N GLU A 115 34.85 19.20 -5.48
CA GLU A 115 34.23 20.23 -6.32
C GLU A 115 32.71 20.20 -6.15
N ILE A 116 32.09 19.01 -6.10
CA ILE A 116 30.64 18.82 -5.87
C ILE A 116 30.17 19.48 -4.56
N GLU A 117 30.94 19.36 -3.48
CA GLU A 117 30.63 19.98 -2.18
C GLU A 117 30.54 21.51 -2.27
N THR A 118 31.28 22.12 -3.21
CA THR A 118 31.32 23.58 -3.41
C THR A 118 30.27 24.09 -4.40
N VAL A 119 29.62 23.22 -5.18
CA VAL A 119 28.58 23.63 -6.13
C VAL A 119 27.41 24.25 -5.37
N ARG A 120 27.01 25.45 -5.80
CA ARG A 120 25.82 26.16 -5.32
C ARG A 120 25.01 26.60 -6.54
N SER A 121 23.71 26.41 -6.47
CA SER A 121 22.76 26.84 -7.50
C SER A 121 21.44 27.20 -6.83
N ASP A 122 20.84 28.27 -7.30
CA ASP A 122 19.46 28.70 -7.03
C ASP A 122 18.49 28.21 -8.12
N ASP A 123 18.96 27.38 -9.04
CA ASP A 123 18.17 26.74 -10.10
C ASP A 123 18.37 25.20 -10.08
N CYS A 124 17.33 24.45 -10.43
CA CYS A 124 17.31 22.98 -10.49
C CYS A 124 17.89 22.37 -11.78
N PHE A 125 17.74 22.99 -12.95
CA PHE A 125 18.16 22.43 -14.26
C PHE A 125 18.87 23.38 -15.23
N GLY A 126 19.26 24.58 -14.82
CA GLY A 126 19.94 25.59 -15.62
C GLY A 126 21.45 25.39 -15.74
N GLU A 127 22.14 26.44 -16.19
CA GLU A 127 23.59 26.41 -16.47
C GLU A 127 24.49 26.47 -15.21
N THR A 128 23.92 26.75 -14.04
CA THR A 128 24.65 26.76 -12.75
C THR A 128 24.59 25.43 -12.01
N THR A 129 23.91 24.43 -12.57
CA THR A 129 23.47 23.24 -11.84
C THR A 129 24.44 22.07 -11.94
N ILE A 130 24.18 21.04 -11.13
CA ILE A 130 24.91 19.78 -11.23
C ILE A 130 24.81 19.17 -12.64
N PHE A 131 23.68 19.33 -13.33
CA PHE A 131 23.49 18.78 -14.67
C PHE A 131 24.39 19.46 -15.70
N LYS A 132 24.63 20.77 -15.59
CA LYS A 132 25.68 21.42 -16.38
C LYS A 132 27.07 20.92 -16.01
N LYS A 133 27.39 20.79 -14.72
CA LYS A 133 28.69 20.27 -14.29
C LYS A 133 28.99 18.87 -14.83
N LEU A 134 27.98 18.00 -14.96
CA LEU A 134 28.14 16.70 -15.63
C LEU A 134 28.65 16.82 -17.07
N ARG A 135 28.24 17.87 -17.82
CA ARG A 135 28.78 18.17 -19.16
C ARG A 135 30.24 18.62 -19.10
N ASP A 136 30.57 19.51 -18.17
CA ASP A 136 31.92 20.05 -17.98
C ASP A 136 32.93 18.96 -17.62
N TRP A 137 32.49 17.96 -16.86
CA TRP A 137 33.31 16.80 -16.49
C TRP A 137 33.32 15.69 -17.54
N ASN A 138 32.62 15.85 -18.68
CA ASN A 138 32.41 14.79 -19.67
C ASN A 138 31.91 13.50 -19.00
N ALA A 139 30.94 13.64 -18.09
CA ALA A 139 30.40 12.52 -17.35
C ALA A 139 29.59 11.58 -18.25
N LYS A 140 29.31 10.38 -17.73
CA LYS A 140 28.39 9.43 -18.31
C LYS A 140 27.21 9.18 -17.38
N ILE A 141 26.03 9.00 -17.95
CA ILE A 141 24.80 8.65 -17.23
C ILE A 141 24.64 7.14 -17.29
N LEU A 142 24.58 6.48 -16.15
CA LEU A 142 24.31 5.06 -16.04
C LEU A 142 22.90 4.85 -15.49
N VAL A 143 22.04 4.18 -16.27
CA VAL A 143 20.69 3.81 -15.85
C VAL A 143 20.63 2.31 -15.67
N ILE A 144 20.34 1.86 -14.45
CA ILE A 144 20.24 0.44 -14.10
C ILE A 144 18.78 0.07 -13.84
N GLY A 145 18.15 -0.63 -14.79
CA GLY A 145 16.84 -1.27 -14.59
C GLY A 145 15.69 -0.32 -14.32
N LEU A 146 15.76 0.88 -14.88
CA LEU A 146 14.69 1.88 -14.82
C LEU A 146 14.32 2.31 -16.26
N PRO A 147 13.04 2.65 -16.49
CA PRO A 147 12.62 3.37 -17.69
C PRO A 147 13.13 4.83 -17.67
N TYR A 148 13.19 5.49 -18.82
CA TYR A 148 13.70 6.86 -18.91
C TYR A 148 12.86 7.83 -18.08
N SER A 149 11.54 7.66 -18.10
CA SER A 149 10.56 8.43 -17.32
C SER A 149 10.82 8.45 -15.81
N LYS A 150 11.44 7.40 -15.27
CA LYS A 150 11.76 7.26 -13.83
C LYS A 150 13.24 7.45 -13.49
N SER A 151 14.10 7.77 -14.46
CA SER A 151 15.56 7.78 -14.23
C SER A 151 16.34 8.88 -14.95
N TYR A 152 15.73 9.56 -15.92
CA TYR A 152 16.48 10.45 -16.79
C TYR A 152 16.21 11.92 -16.49
N THR A 153 16.41 12.30 -15.22
CA THR A 153 16.21 13.67 -14.73
C THR A 153 17.07 14.70 -15.48
N TYR A 154 18.21 14.26 -16.05
CA TYR A 154 19.05 15.08 -16.92
C TYR A 154 18.29 15.69 -18.10
N LEU A 155 17.21 15.05 -18.57
CA LEU A 155 16.42 15.59 -19.67
C LEU A 155 15.80 16.95 -19.35
N HIS A 156 15.48 17.23 -18.09
CA HIS A 156 14.96 18.53 -17.69
C HIS A 156 15.97 19.67 -17.91
N HIS A 157 17.27 19.37 -17.82
CA HIS A 157 18.32 20.32 -18.22
C HIS A 157 18.26 20.59 -19.72
N CYS A 158 18.11 19.55 -20.54
CA CYS A 158 17.92 19.70 -22.00
C CYS A 158 16.65 20.49 -22.33
N GLU A 159 15.53 20.23 -21.65
CA GLU A 159 14.27 20.97 -21.83
C GLU A 159 14.43 22.45 -21.50
N GLN A 160 15.09 22.79 -20.40
CA GLN A 160 15.34 24.18 -20.01
C GLN A 160 16.28 24.88 -21.00
N MET A 161 17.32 24.19 -21.50
CA MET A 161 18.22 24.76 -22.53
C MET A 161 17.56 24.90 -23.90
N ALA A 162 16.61 24.02 -24.23
CA ALA A 162 15.79 24.14 -25.44
C ALA A 162 14.68 25.20 -25.31
N ASN A 163 14.46 25.76 -24.12
CA ASN A 163 13.43 26.76 -23.83
C ASN A 163 12.03 26.31 -24.31
N VAL A 164 11.63 25.12 -23.90
CA VAL A 164 10.32 24.55 -24.28
C VAL A 164 9.14 25.33 -23.69
N ASP A 165 8.00 25.31 -24.37
CA ASP A 165 6.82 26.14 -24.07
C ASP A 165 5.77 25.46 -23.16
N TYR A 166 5.95 24.16 -22.87
CA TYR A 166 5.10 23.35 -21.98
C TYR A 166 5.62 23.29 -20.53
N ARG A 167 6.66 24.07 -20.22
CA ARG A 167 7.24 24.23 -18.89
C ARG A 167 7.51 25.70 -18.57
N TYR A 168 7.62 26.04 -17.30
CA TYR A 168 7.93 27.39 -16.84
C TYR A 168 8.76 27.36 -15.55
N LEU A 169 9.47 28.44 -15.26
CA LEU A 169 10.22 28.57 -14.00
C LEU A 169 9.27 28.92 -12.86
N LYS A 170 9.33 28.14 -11.79
CA LYS A 170 8.61 28.37 -10.54
C LYS A 170 9.58 28.44 -9.37
N GLU A 171 9.39 29.41 -8.49
CA GLU A 171 10.19 29.57 -7.27
C GLU A 171 9.63 28.75 -6.11
N PHE A 172 10.53 28.16 -5.32
CA PHE A 172 10.25 27.43 -4.09
C PHE A 172 11.15 27.96 -2.98
N SER A 173 10.54 28.36 -1.87
CA SER A 173 11.25 28.92 -0.72
C SER A 173 11.23 27.96 0.46
N GLY A 174 12.31 27.92 1.23
CA GLY A 174 12.38 27.13 2.46
C GLY A 174 13.74 27.17 3.13
N THR A 175 13.83 26.56 4.31
CA THR A 175 15.06 26.50 5.10
C THR A 175 15.91 25.28 4.76
N ALA A 176 17.19 25.49 4.45
CA ALA A 176 18.19 24.44 4.29
C ALA A 176 19.33 24.60 5.31
N ILE A 177 19.76 23.51 5.96
CA ILE A 177 20.78 23.51 7.02
C ILE A 177 22.09 22.94 6.49
N ASP A 178 23.17 23.71 6.63
CA ASP A 178 24.50 23.35 6.11
C ASP A 178 25.27 22.36 7.01
N HIS A 179 26.49 22.00 6.60
CA HIS A 179 27.35 21.06 7.32
C HIS A 179 27.75 21.55 8.72
N ALA A 180 27.82 22.86 8.94
CA ALA A 180 28.11 23.45 10.25
C ALA A 180 26.86 23.54 11.13
N GLY A 181 25.68 23.20 10.58
CA GLY A 181 24.40 23.26 11.28
C GLY A 181 23.75 24.64 11.23
N TYR A 182 24.21 25.54 10.36
CA TYR A 182 23.59 26.84 10.19
C TYR A 182 22.42 26.76 9.21
N PRO A 183 21.23 27.28 9.57
CA PRO A 183 20.10 27.37 8.67
C PRO A 183 20.29 28.52 7.67
N HIS A 184 19.88 28.28 6.42
CA HIS A 184 19.87 29.23 5.31
C HIS A 184 18.46 29.27 4.73
N GLU A 185 17.90 30.47 4.56
CA GLU A 185 16.65 30.66 3.82
C GLU A 185 16.99 30.75 2.33
N LEU A 186 16.50 29.78 1.54
CA LEU A 186 16.81 29.65 0.13
C LEU A 186 15.56 29.86 -0.72
N ASN A 187 15.75 30.49 -1.87
CA ASN A 187 14.79 30.50 -2.97
C ASN A 187 15.40 29.70 -4.12
N ILE A 188 14.75 28.61 -4.51
CA ILE A 188 15.20 27.74 -5.59
C ILE A 188 14.17 27.77 -6.72
N THR A 189 14.64 28.05 -7.93
CA THR A 189 13.86 28.01 -9.16
C THR A 189 13.88 26.60 -9.75
N MET A 190 12.72 26.12 -10.19
CA MET A 190 12.57 24.83 -10.85
C MET A 190 11.77 25.00 -12.13
N PHE A 191 12.27 24.43 -13.23
CA PHE A 191 11.58 24.42 -14.51
C PHE A 191 10.49 23.35 -14.51
N VAL A 192 9.32 23.71 -13.99
CA VAL A 192 8.18 22.81 -13.77
C VAL A 192 7.34 22.68 -15.02
N ARG A 193 6.67 21.54 -15.17
CA ARG A 193 5.67 21.35 -16.23
C ARG A 193 4.42 22.18 -15.97
N ASP A 194 3.73 22.54 -17.04
CA ASP A 194 2.47 23.28 -17.00
C ASP A 194 1.28 22.33 -16.78
N VAL A 195 0.96 22.07 -15.51
CA VAL A 195 -0.14 21.15 -15.13
C VAL A 195 -1.52 21.68 -15.55
N GLU A 196 -1.69 23.00 -15.69
CA GLU A 196 -2.94 23.61 -16.15
C GLU A 196 -3.20 23.31 -17.63
N LYS A 197 -2.14 23.07 -18.41
CA LYS A 197 -2.24 22.60 -19.80
C LYS A 197 -2.38 21.08 -19.91
N GLY A 198 -2.47 20.34 -18.81
CA GLY A 198 -2.56 18.88 -18.84
C GLY A 198 -1.23 18.18 -19.17
N VAL A 199 -0.09 18.85 -18.99
CA VAL A 199 1.22 18.30 -19.37
C VAL A 199 1.61 17.14 -18.44
N VAL A 200 1.76 15.93 -18.99
CA VAL A 200 2.30 14.73 -18.33
C VAL A 200 3.63 14.35 -18.97
N LEU A 201 4.63 14.00 -18.17
CA LEU A 201 5.95 13.63 -18.70
C LEU A 201 5.93 12.25 -19.33
N ASP A 202 6.52 12.14 -20.53
CA ASP A 202 6.74 10.87 -21.20
C ASP A 202 8.10 10.90 -21.89
N PHE A 203 9.07 10.20 -21.30
CA PHE A 203 10.46 10.20 -21.76
C PHE A 203 10.80 8.97 -22.59
N GLU A 204 9.87 8.04 -22.77
CA GLU A 204 10.15 6.84 -23.56
C GLU A 204 10.35 7.13 -25.06
N PRO A 205 9.62 8.06 -25.70
CA PRO A 205 9.85 8.40 -27.11
C PRO A 205 11.24 8.98 -27.37
N ILE A 206 11.67 9.99 -26.60
CA ILE A 206 13.05 10.51 -26.70
C ILE A 206 14.08 9.48 -26.22
N GLY A 207 13.71 8.63 -25.26
CA GLY A 207 14.50 7.49 -24.80
C GLY A 207 14.86 6.52 -25.93
N LYS A 208 13.95 6.26 -26.87
CA LYS A 208 14.24 5.46 -28.08
C LYS A 208 15.29 6.12 -28.97
N ILE A 209 15.20 7.44 -29.16
CA ILE A 209 16.21 8.19 -29.94
C ILE A 209 17.58 8.11 -29.26
N LEU A 210 17.61 8.22 -27.93
CA LEU A 210 18.83 8.08 -27.15
C LEU A 210 19.39 6.65 -27.21
N ASP A 211 18.54 5.63 -27.10
CA ASP A 211 18.90 4.22 -27.23
C ASP A 211 19.52 3.92 -28.61
N GLU A 212 19.02 4.54 -29.68
CA GLU A 212 19.53 4.37 -31.03
C GLU A 212 20.83 5.13 -31.30
N LYS A 213 20.96 6.35 -30.79
CA LYS A 213 22.04 7.28 -31.18
C LYS A 213 23.19 7.39 -30.18
N VAL A 214 22.94 7.13 -28.90
CA VAL A 214 23.89 7.47 -27.82
C VAL A 214 24.13 6.29 -26.89
N ALA A 215 23.07 5.61 -26.44
CA ALA A 215 23.19 4.64 -25.37
C ALA A 215 23.92 3.38 -25.80
N LYS A 216 24.84 2.93 -24.96
CA LYS A 216 25.29 1.53 -24.95
C LYS A 216 24.39 0.78 -24.00
N ILE A 217 23.83 -0.33 -24.45
CA ILE A 217 22.85 -1.10 -23.69
C ILE A 217 23.39 -2.51 -23.48
N ARG A 218 23.36 -2.99 -22.24
CA ARG A 218 23.61 -4.40 -21.92
C ARG A 218 22.61 -4.92 -20.92
N GLN A 219 22.38 -6.22 -21.01
CA GLN A 219 21.63 -6.94 -20.01
C GLN A 219 22.61 -7.44 -18.93
N ILE A 220 22.47 -6.96 -17.70
CA ILE A 220 23.26 -7.39 -16.55
C ILE A 220 22.33 -8.13 -15.60
N GLY A 221 22.41 -9.46 -15.64
CA GLY A 221 21.41 -10.30 -14.97
C GLY A 221 20.02 -10.09 -15.58
N LEU A 222 19.02 -9.74 -14.75
CA LEU A 222 17.68 -9.39 -15.21
C LEU A 222 17.47 -7.89 -15.46
N SER A 223 18.51 -7.06 -15.24
CA SER A 223 18.42 -5.62 -15.42
C SER A 223 18.92 -5.20 -16.80
N THR A 224 18.12 -4.40 -17.51
CA THR A 224 18.60 -3.64 -18.67
C THR A 224 19.37 -2.43 -18.17
N VAL A 225 20.64 -2.34 -18.55
CA VAL A 225 21.57 -1.30 -18.12
C VAL A 225 22.01 -0.48 -19.31
N ARG A 226 21.85 0.84 -19.20
CA ARG A 226 22.19 1.81 -20.25
C ARG A 226 23.30 2.73 -19.78
N LEU A 227 24.29 2.96 -20.63
CA LEU A 227 25.35 3.94 -20.42
C LEU A 227 25.28 4.97 -21.54
N LEU A 228 25.11 6.24 -21.16
CA LEU A 228 25.01 7.36 -22.09
C LEU A 228 26.13 8.37 -21.81
N ASP A 229 26.67 8.98 -22.85
CA ASP A 229 27.59 10.11 -22.73
C ASP A 229 26.78 11.41 -22.51
N CYS A 230 27.07 12.19 -21.47
CA CYS A 230 26.28 13.38 -21.12
C CYS A 230 26.23 14.44 -22.23
N ASN A 231 27.35 14.65 -22.93
CA ASN A 231 27.45 15.70 -23.95
C ASN A 231 26.74 15.27 -25.24
N GLN A 232 26.94 14.03 -25.68
CA GLN A 232 26.20 13.48 -26.82
C GLN A 232 24.70 13.40 -26.54
N SER A 233 24.32 12.96 -25.33
CA SER A 233 22.92 12.96 -24.89
C SER A 233 22.32 14.36 -24.94
N TYR A 234 23.04 15.37 -24.47
CA TYR A 234 22.56 16.75 -24.51
C TYR A 234 22.32 17.22 -25.95
N GLU A 235 23.32 17.04 -26.83
CA GLU A 235 23.23 17.45 -28.23
C GLU A 235 22.05 16.78 -28.93
N VAL A 236 21.91 15.45 -28.78
CA VAL A 236 20.83 14.68 -29.40
C VAL A 236 19.46 15.06 -28.82
N SER A 237 19.35 15.22 -27.50
CA SER A 237 18.08 15.58 -26.87
C SER A 237 17.63 16.98 -27.24
N VAL A 238 18.52 17.98 -27.17
CA VAL A 238 18.18 19.37 -27.52
C VAL A 238 17.84 19.49 -29.00
N ASP A 239 18.61 18.86 -29.89
CA ASP A 239 18.31 18.83 -31.33
C ASP A 239 16.95 18.18 -31.63
N ALA A 240 16.65 17.05 -30.98
CA ALA A 240 15.36 16.37 -31.13
C ALA A 240 14.19 17.22 -30.63
N ILE A 241 14.33 17.83 -29.44
CA ILE A 241 13.31 18.71 -28.85
C ILE A 241 13.06 19.93 -29.75
N GLN A 242 14.11 20.56 -30.26
CA GLN A 242 13.97 21.76 -31.11
C GLN A 242 13.35 21.44 -32.48
N LYS A 243 13.56 20.23 -33.00
CA LYS A 243 12.99 19.79 -34.29
C LYS A 243 11.57 19.24 -34.16
N PHE A 244 11.16 18.82 -32.96
CA PHE A 244 9.87 18.21 -32.71
C PHE A 244 8.94 19.19 -32.00
N SER A 245 7.93 19.70 -32.70
CA SER A 245 6.94 20.61 -32.13
C SER A 245 5.74 19.86 -31.56
N GLY A 246 5.38 20.14 -30.31
CA GLY A 246 4.16 19.63 -29.67
C GLY A 246 4.36 18.35 -28.84
N PRO A 247 3.27 17.75 -28.33
CA PRO A 247 3.32 16.55 -27.48
C PRO A 247 3.75 15.31 -28.29
N GLY A 248 4.31 14.32 -27.58
CA GLY A 248 4.66 13.01 -28.12
C GLY A 248 6.16 12.68 -28.13
N LEU A 249 7.03 13.62 -27.71
CA LEU A 249 8.48 13.38 -27.61
C LEU A 249 8.99 13.29 -26.15
N THR A 250 8.65 14.30 -25.35
CA THR A 250 9.09 14.48 -23.95
C THR A 250 7.92 14.63 -22.98
N TYR A 251 6.72 14.83 -23.51
CA TYR A 251 5.49 15.01 -22.76
C TYR A 251 4.28 14.60 -23.60
N GLN A 252 3.16 14.37 -22.94
CA GLN A 252 1.84 14.23 -23.53
C GLN A 252 0.87 15.23 -22.89
N ILE A 253 -0.29 15.44 -23.53
CA ILE A 253 -1.38 16.23 -22.98
C ILE A 253 -2.47 15.26 -22.51
N GLU A 254 -2.77 15.34 -21.23
CA GLU A 254 -3.73 14.52 -20.50
C GLU A 254 -4.66 15.46 -19.70
N SER A 255 -5.48 14.90 -18.81
CA SER A 255 -6.28 15.73 -17.90
C SER A 255 -5.39 16.47 -16.89
N LYS A 256 -5.89 17.60 -16.35
CA LYS A 256 -5.20 18.36 -15.31
C LYS A 256 -4.89 17.51 -14.08
N GLU A 257 -5.80 16.61 -13.73
CA GLU A 257 -5.69 15.69 -12.59
C GLU A 257 -4.50 14.75 -12.78
N LYS A 258 -4.38 14.10 -13.95
CA LYS A 258 -3.20 13.28 -14.29
C LYS A 258 -1.91 14.10 -14.36
N ALA A 259 -1.99 15.35 -14.83
CA ALA A 259 -0.84 16.24 -14.91
C ALA A 259 -0.31 16.65 -13.53
N ILE A 260 -1.15 16.67 -12.50
CA ILE A 260 -0.74 16.92 -11.10
C ILE A 260 0.02 15.71 -10.50
N ASP A 261 -0.27 14.48 -10.96
CA ASP A 261 -0.01 13.21 -10.25
C ASP A 261 1.37 12.53 -10.50
N TRP A 262 2.46 13.27 -10.72
CA TRP A 262 3.79 12.67 -11.06
C TRP A 262 4.71 12.35 -9.87
N ILE A 263 4.47 12.93 -8.71
CA ILE A 263 4.98 12.31 -7.47
C ILE A 263 3.86 11.35 -7.11
N PRO A 264 4.08 10.03 -6.88
CA PRO A 264 3.05 9.23 -6.25
C PRO A 264 2.77 9.93 -4.93
N THR A 265 1.70 10.70 -4.91
CA THR A 265 1.17 11.28 -3.71
C THR A 265 0.61 10.08 -2.98
N LEU A 266 1.47 9.37 -2.25
CA LEU A 266 1.02 8.75 -1.03
C LEU A 266 0.41 9.91 -0.28
N LYS A 267 -0.91 10.00 -0.33
CA LYS A 267 -1.62 10.99 0.45
C LYS A 267 -1.10 10.82 1.89
N PRO A 268 -0.46 11.85 2.45
CA PRO A 268 0.18 11.70 3.74
C PRO A 268 -0.89 11.31 4.75
N ILE A 269 -0.60 10.30 5.55
CA ILE A 269 -1.45 9.93 6.68
C ILE A 269 -0.90 10.73 7.86
N SER A 270 -1.59 11.81 8.23
CA SER A 270 -1.33 12.51 9.50
C SER A 270 -1.73 11.64 10.69
N SER A 271 -2.88 10.96 10.57
CA SER A 271 -3.36 9.90 11.45
C SER A 271 -4.36 9.02 10.70
N LEU A 272 -4.56 7.77 11.12
CA LEU A 272 -5.58 6.88 10.55
C LEU A 272 -6.99 7.42 10.80
N LYS A 273 -7.20 8.08 11.93
CA LYS A 273 -8.45 8.78 12.23
C LYS A 273 -8.77 9.89 11.23
N ASP A 274 -7.77 10.61 10.73
CA ASP A 274 -7.98 11.65 9.71
C ASP A 274 -8.42 11.04 8.37
N VAL A 275 -7.80 9.91 7.98
CA VAL A 275 -8.21 9.15 6.79
C VAL A 275 -9.68 8.71 6.91
N LEU A 276 -10.05 8.19 8.07
CA LEU A 276 -11.41 7.75 8.38
C LEU A 276 -12.40 8.90 8.24
N ALA A 277 -12.04 10.09 8.75
CA ALA A 277 -12.87 11.28 8.73
C ALA A 277 -13.20 11.78 7.31
N GLU A 278 -12.42 11.41 6.29
CA GLU A 278 -12.68 11.85 4.91
C GLU A 278 -13.88 11.16 4.28
N PHE A 279 -14.04 9.86 4.54
CA PHE A 279 -15.14 9.09 3.97
C PHE A 279 -16.28 8.89 4.96
N PHE A 280 -16.08 9.07 6.28
CA PHE A 280 -17.15 9.05 7.31
C PHE A 280 -18.43 9.82 6.96
N PRO A 281 -18.38 11.06 6.42
CA PRO A 281 -19.58 11.83 6.10
C PRO A 281 -20.24 11.44 4.78
N LEU A 282 -19.84 10.35 4.13
CA LEU A 282 -20.39 9.88 2.86
C LEU A 282 -21.57 8.91 3.10
N HIS A 283 -22.61 8.99 2.25
CA HIS A 283 -23.76 8.09 2.26
C HIS A 283 -23.42 6.74 1.63
N ARG A 284 -22.60 5.97 2.35
CA ARG A 284 -22.24 4.61 1.96
C ARG A 284 -23.42 3.68 2.17
N THR A 285 -23.66 2.82 1.19
CA THR A 285 -24.66 1.73 1.24
C THR A 285 -24.06 0.52 0.52
N LEU A 286 -24.85 -0.48 0.12
CA LEU A 286 -24.37 -1.55 -0.75
C LEU A 286 -23.87 -1.01 -2.10
N ALA A 287 -24.55 -0.03 -2.70
CA ALA A 287 -24.12 0.62 -3.94
C ALA A 287 -24.69 2.04 -4.02
N SER A 288 -23.81 3.04 -4.03
CA SER A 288 -24.15 4.46 -4.13
C SER A 288 -22.97 5.26 -4.72
N ASP A 289 -23.21 6.50 -5.15
CA ASP A 289 -22.15 7.42 -5.61
C ASP A 289 -21.08 7.65 -4.52
N ASP A 290 -21.53 7.70 -3.28
CA ASP A 290 -20.67 7.93 -2.12
C ASP A 290 -19.90 6.67 -1.69
N MET A 291 -20.40 5.49 -2.02
CA MET A 291 -19.64 4.24 -1.93
C MET A 291 -18.50 4.21 -2.95
N ASP A 292 -18.76 4.59 -4.20
CA ASP A 292 -17.73 4.65 -5.24
C ASP A 292 -16.61 5.63 -4.87
N LYS A 293 -16.98 6.83 -4.39
CA LYS A 293 -16.02 7.83 -3.85
C LYS A 293 -15.21 7.26 -2.69
N THR A 294 -15.82 6.46 -1.82
CA THR A 294 -15.11 5.82 -0.70
C THR A 294 -14.01 4.90 -1.21
N LEU A 295 -14.29 4.07 -2.23
CA LEU A 295 -13.27 3.21 -2.85
C LEU A 295 -12.16 4.05 -3.50
N GLU A 296 -12.49 5.12 -4.21
CA GLU A 296 -11.49 6.04 -4.78
C GLU A 296 -10.58 6.66 -3.69
N ILE A 297 -11.16 7.10 -2.56
CA ILE A 297 -10.41 7.60 -1.40
C ILE A 297 -9.45 6.54 -0.87
N ILE A 298 -9.93 5.29 -0.68
CA ILE A 298 -9.09 4.17 -0.23
C ILE A 298 -7.89 3.98 -1.18
N GLY A 299 -8.14 3.94 -2.49
CA GLY A 299 -7.10 3.79 -3.50
C GLY A 299 -6.03 4.88 -3.45
N ALA A 300 -6.41 6.13 -3.17
CA ALA A 300 -5.48 7.26 -3.06
C ALA A 300 -4.48 7.15 -1.89
N TYR A 301 -4.78 6.31 -0.89
CA TYR A 301 -3.85 6.03 0.22
C TYR A 301 -2.95 4.82 -0.01
N LEU A 302 -3.17 4.04 -1.06
CA LEU A 302 -2.39 2.84 -1.33
C LEU A 302 -1.24 3.13 -2.32
N PRO A 303 -0.02 2.62 -2.08
CA PRO A 303 1.08 2.79 -3.02
C PRO A 303 0.83 2.07 -4.35
N GLU A 304 1.44 2.52 -5.46
CA GLU A 304 1.31 1.86 -6.78
C GLU A 304 1.61 0.35 -6.73
N ASN A 305 2.58 -0.09 -5.93
CA ASN A 305 2.95 -1.50 -5.81
C ASN A 305 1.99 -2.35 -4.96
N ALA A 306 0.88 -1.76 -4.48
CA ALA A 306 -0.25 -2.49 -3.93
C ALA A 306 -1.22 -3.00 -5.01
N ASN A 307 -1.01 -2.66 -6.29
CA ASN A 307 -1.84 -3.11 -7.42
C ASN A 307 -3.34 -2.90 -7.16
N TYR A 308 -3.73 -1.72 -6.68
CA TYR A 308 -5.12 -1.42 -6.34
C TYR A 308 -6.00 -1.34 -7.58
N THR A 309 -7.14 -2.02 -7.55
CA THR A 309 -8.12 -2.04 -8.65
C THR A 309 -9.54 -2.00 -8.11
N ILE A 310 -10.42 -1.29 -8.80
CA ILE A 310 -11.86 -1.28 -8.55
C ILE A 310 -12.53 -2.07 -9.67
N GLU A 311 -13.35 -3.03 -9.30
CA GLU A 311 -14.14 -3.87 -10.22
C GLU A 311 -15.61 -3.47 -10.13
N THR A 312 -16.30 -3.52 -11.27
CA THR A 312 -17.72 -3.16 -11.38
C THR A 312 -18.52 -4.36 -11.86
N PHE A 313 -19.60 -4.68 -11.16
CA PHE A 313 -20.47 -5.82 -11.43
C PHE A 313 -21.87 -5.34 -11.84
N PRO A 314 -22.46 -5.91 -12.91
CA PRO A 314 -23.79 -5.53 -13.37
C PRO A 314 -24.86 -5.78 -12.29
N PRO A 315 -25.74 -4.80 -12.02
CA PRO A 315 -26.88 -5.03 -11.11
C PRO A 315 -27.75 -6.19 -11.55
N LEU A 316 -28.38 -6.86 -10.59
CA LEU A 316 -29.29 -8.00 -10.78
C LEU A 316 -28.64 -9.25 -11.40
N SER A 317 -27.32 -9.29 -11.61
CA SER A 317 -26.64 -10.51 -12.02
C SER A 317 -26.64 -11.54 -10.89
N PRO A 318 -26.89 -12.83 -11.17
CA PRO A 318 -26.85 -13.87 -10.16
C PRO A 318 -25.42 -14.10 -9.67
N VAL A 319 -25.25 -14.21 -8.35
CA VAL A 319 -24.00 -14.53 -7.65
C VAL A 319 -24.30 -15.60 -6.60
N TRP A 320 -24.04 -16.86 -6.95
CA TRP A 320 -24.53 -18.04 -6.23
C TRP A 320 -26.06 -17.99 -5.99
N THR A 321 -26.50 -17.97 -4.73
CA THR A 321 -27.92 -17.88 -4.35
C THR A 321 -28.42 -16.44 -4.22
N TRP A 322 -27.56 -15.46 -4.47
CA TRP A 322 -27.84 -14.03 -4.33
C TRP A 322 -27.89 -13.35 -5.71
N TYR A 323 -28.24 -12.06 -5.71
CA TYR A 323 -28.15 -11.21 -6.87
C TYR A 323 -27.40 -9.94 -6.48
N VAL A 324 -26.58 -9.43 -7.39
CA VAL A 324 -25.91 -8.14 -7.23
C VAL A 324 -26.98 -7.05 -7.04
N PRO A 325 -26.91 -6.23 -5.99
CA PRO A 325 -27.97 -5.28 -5.69
C PRO A 325 -28.00 -4.15 -6.72
N GLU A 326 -29.17 -3.55 -6.87
CA GLU A 326 -29.33 -2.30 -7.61
C GLU A 326 -28.59 -1.17 -6.89
N ARG A 327 -28.10 -0.19 -7.65
CA ARG A 327 -27.56 1.02 -7.06
C ARG A 327 -28.70 1.83 -6.45
N TYR A 328 -28.50 2.30 -5.22
CA TYR A 328 -29.46 3.10 -4.48
C TYR A 328 -29.04 4.58 -4.51
N ASP A 329 -29.77 5.38 -5.28
CA ASP A 329 -29.55 6.82 -5.42
C ASP A 329 -30.62 7.57 -4.65
N VAL A 330 -30.23 8.43 -3.69
CA VAL A 330 -31.14 9.21 -2.84
C VAL A 330 -30.87 10.69 -3.07
N LYS A 331 -31.84 11.40 -3.64
CA LYS A 331 -31.73 12.84 -3.93
C LYS A 331 -32.11 13.70 -2.73
N LYS A 332 -33.13 13.27 -1.99
CA LYS A 332 -33.60 13.91 -0.76
C LYS A 332 -34.48 12.94 0.01
N ALA A 333 -34.42 13.01 1.33
CA ALA A 333 -35.42 12.42 2.19
C ALA A 333 -35.64 13.28 3.44
N TYR A 334 -36.89 13.51 3.81
CA TYR A 334 -37.25 14.28 5.00
C TYR A 334 -38.64 13.91 5.50
N LEU A 335 -38.87 14.21 6.78
CA LEU A 335 -40.17 14.15 7.43
C LEU A 335 -40.46 15.53 8.02
N GLU A 336 -41.62 16.09 7.69
CA GLU A 336 -42.07 17.37 8.24
C GLU A 336 -43.54 17.30 8.66
N THR A 337 -43.96 18.18 9.56
CA THR A 337 -45.38 18.33 9.91
C THR A 337 -46.13 19.10 8.83
N GLU A 338 -47.46 19.03 8.82
CA GLU A 338 -48.31 19.81 7.90
C GLU A 338 -48.11 21.34 7.97
N ASP A 339 -47.55 21.85 9.08
CA ASP A 339 -47.21 23.27 9.26
C ASP A 339 -45.82 23.63 8.69
N GLY A 340 -45.10 22.66 8.12
CA GLY A 340 -43.76 22.82 7.53
C GLY A 340 -42.60 22.76 8.53
N GLU A 341 -42.84 22.30 9.76
CA GLU A 341 -41.76 22.04 10.72
C GLU A 341 -41.05 20.74 10.36
N LYS A 342 -39.77 20.83 9.99
CA LYS A 342 -38.94 19.67 9.63
C LYS A 342 -38.48 18.91 10.88
N ILE A 343 -38.82 17.64 10.94
CA ILE A 343 -38.53 16.72 12.05
C ILE A 343 -37.26 15.91 11.78
N VAL A 344 -37.11 15.46 10.54
CA VAL A 344 -35.96 14.67 10.08
C VAL A 344 -35.50 15.25 8.75
N ASP A 345 -34.20 15.44 8.58
CA ASP A 345 -33.56 15.66 7.28
C ASP A 345 -32.46 14.61 7.07
N PHE A 346 -32.50 13.91 5.94
CA PHE A 346 -31.51 12.92 5.56
C PHE A 346 -30.08 13.49 5.52
N HIS A 347 -29.91 14.77 5.16
CA HIS A 347 -28.57 15.37 5.07
C HIS A 347 -27.99 15.76 6.44
N ASP A 348 -28.80 15.79 7.50
CA ASP A 348 -28.31 16.03 8.86
C ASP A 348 -27.55 14.80 9.39
N ASN A 349 -28.06 13.61 9.08
CA ASN A 349 -27.43 12.33 9.38
C ASN A 349 -28.07 11.23 8.50
N TYR A 350 -27.29 10.50 7.71
CA TYR A 350 -27.86 9.49 6.80
C TYR A 350 -28.50 8.30 7.51
N LEU A 351 -28.20 8.09 8.81
CA LEU A 351 -28.91 7.10 9.62
C LEU A 351 -30.40 7.40 9.74
N HIS A 352 -30.84 8.63 9.48
CA HIS A 352 -32.24 9.02 9.49
C HIS A 352 -33.10 8.27 8.48
N LEU A 353 -32.52 7.70 7.43
CA LEU A 353 -33.25 6.93 6.44
C LEU A 353 -33.00 5.45 6.65
N VAL A 354 -34.05 4.64 6.68
CA VAL A 354 -33.89 3.18 6.63
C VAL A 354 -33.23 2.84 5.29
N SER A 355 -32.03 2.26 5.32
CA SER A 355 -31.25 2.02 4.10
C SER A 355 -32.01 1.14 3.11
N TYR A 356 -31.95 1.53 1.83
CA TYR A 356 -32.74 0.94 0.72
C TYR A 356 -34.26 1.18 0.81
N SER A 357 -34.69 2.26 1.47
CA SER A 357 -36.10 2.67 1.50
C SER A 357 -36.68 2.92 0.11
N LEU A 358 -37.93 2.46 -0.10
CA LEU A 358 -38.72 2.79 -1.29
C LEU A 358 -39.06 4.28 -1.36
N PRO A 359 -39.22 4.85 -2.57
CA PRO A 359 -39.63 6.24 -2.73
C PRO A 359 -41.04 6.46 -2.19
N VAL A 360 -41.24 7.58 -1.49
CA VAL A 360 -42.52 8.00 -0.94
C VAL A 360 -42.67 9.52 -1.06
N ASP A 361 -43.87 9.99 -1.34
CA ASP A 361 -44.24 11.40 -1.29
C ASP A 361 -45.72 11.44 -0.89
N LYS A 362 -45.96 11.50 0.42
CA LYS A 362 -47.30 11.33 1.01
C LYS A 362 -47.50 12.18 2.25
N MET A 363 -48.72 12.72 2.38
CA MET A 363 -49.27 13.17 3.64
C MET A 363 -49.87 11.99 4.39
N LEU A 364 -49.47 11.79 5.64
CA LEU A 364 -49.86 10.65 6.48
C LEU A 364 -50.38 11.16 7.83
N ASN A 365 -51.41 10.51 8.34
CA ASN A 365 -51.81 10.69 9.75
C ASN A 365 -50.93 9.82 10.67
N TRP A 366 -51.09 9.97 11.99
CA TRP A 366 -50.28 9.24 12.96
C TRP A 366 -50.37 7.71 12.83
N GLU A 367 -51.57 7.15 12.68
CA GLU A 367 -51.77 5.69 12.58
C GLU A 367 -51.07 5.11 11.35
N GLU A 368 -50.98 5.89 10.27
CA GLU A 368 -50.27 5.51 9.04
C GLU A 368 -48.75 5.68 9.16
N LEU A 369 -48.27 6.67 9.90
CA LEU A 369 -46.84 6.99 10.02
C LEU A 369 -46.11 6.12 11.05
N GLU A 370 -46.75 5.81 12.18
CA GLU A 370 -46.08 5.24 13.36
C GLU A 370 -45.25 3.99 13.05
N SER A 371 -45.75 3.10 12.19
CA SER A 371 -45.06 1.86 11.82
C SER A 371 -43.79 2.07 10.98
N HIS A 372 -43.62 3.26 10.39
CA HIS A 372 -42.47 3.64 9.56
C HIS A 372 -41.42 4.45 10.34
N LEU A 373 -41.63 4.67 11.64
CA LEU A 373 -40.70 5.36 12.52
C LEU A 373 -39.92 4.35 13.37
N HIS A 374 -38.60 4.54 13.43
CA HIS A 374 -37.71 3.66 14.16
C HIS A 374 -36.84 4.46 15.15
N PHE A 375 -36.67 3.92 16.35
CA PHE A 375 -35.90 4.54 17.43
C PHE A 375 -35.28 3.47 18.33
N ASN A 376 -34.27 3.84 19.11
CA ASN A 376 -33.66 2.97 20.10
C ASN A 376 -34.19 3.28 21.51
N GLU A 377 -34.86 2.31 22.14
CA GLU A 377 -35.40 2.46 23.51
C GLU A 377 -34.29 2.54 24.58
N ASN A 378 -33.16 1.85 24.36
CA ASN A 378 -32.08 1.77 25.35
C ASN A 378 -31.14 3.00 25.29
N LEU A 379 -31.03 3.62 24.12
CA LEU A 379 -30.22 4.81 23.88
C LEU A 379 -31.11 5.93 23.29
N PRO A 380 -31.95 6.56 24.12
CA PRO A 380 -33.05 7.37 23.61
C PRO A 380 -32.63 8.69 22.93
N HIS A 381 -31.37 9.08 23.05
CA HIS A 381 -30.78 10.25 22.40
C HIS A 381 -30.16 9.95 21.03
N THR A 382 -30.01 8.68 20.64
CA THR A 382 -29.32 8.30 19.40
C THR A 382 -30.29 8.00 18.25
N ILE A 383 -29.80 8.16 17.02
CA ILE A 383 -30.51 7.71 15.82
C ILE A 383 -30.04 6.27 15.53
N PRO A 384 -30.94 5.28 15.50
CA PRO A 384 -30.54 3.90 15.20
C PRO A 384 -30.21 3.73 13.71
N TRP A 385 -29.28 2.82 13.43
CA TRP A 385 -29.04 2.32 12.07
C TRP A 385 -30.00 1.17 11.77
N ASN A 386 -30.88 1.36 10.77
CA ASN A 386 -31.79 0.34 10.27
C ASN A 386 -31.63 0.19 8.75
N PHE A 387 -31.79 -1.03 8.24
CA PHE A 387 -31.69 -1.33 6.82
C PHE A 387 -32.65 -2.44 6.39
N LYS A 388 -33.12 -2.36 5.14
CA LYS A 388 -33.98 -3.39 4.51
C LYS A 388 -33.58 -3.55 3.03
N TYR A 389 -32.45 -4.21 2.79
CA TYR A 389 -31.86 -4.32 1.44
C TYR A 389 -32.72 -5.12 0.44
N TYR A 390 -33.29 -6.25 0.88
CA TYR A 390 -33.98 -7.20 0.00
C TYR A 390 -35.49 -7.28 0.26
N GLU A 391 -35.91 -7.27 1.52
CA GLU A 391 -37.33 -7.15 1.91
C GLU A 391 -37.70 -5.67 2.03
N ARG A 392 -37.77 -4.99 0.88
CA ARG A 392 -37.89 -3.53 0.83
C ARG A 392 -39.18 -3.01 1.45
N ASP A 393 -39.02 -1.91 2.15
CA ASP A 393 -40.07 -1.09 2.76
C ASP A 393 -39.56 0.36 2.73
N TRP A 394 -40.17 1.28 3.46
CA TRP A 394 -39.61 2.60 3.69
C TRP A 394 -39.77 3.01 5.16
N GLY A 395 -38.89 3.89 5.64
CA GLY A 395 -39.00 4.40 7.00
C GLY A 395 -37.94 5.44 7.37
N PHE A 396 -38.18 6.11 8.49
CA PHE A 396 -37.27 7.08 9.08
C PHE A 396 -36.81 6.63 10.46
N CYS A 397 -35.53 6.82 10.74
CA CYS A 397 -34.96 6.68 12.07
C CYS A 397 -34.86 8.04 12.75
N LEU A 398 -35.12 8.08 14.05
CA LEU A 398 -34.96 9.28 14.86
C LEU A 398 -34.65 8.89 16.30
N SER A 399 -34.20 9.85 17.10
CA SER A 399 -34.04 9.60 18.53
C SER A 399 -35.39 9.34 19.20
N LYS A 400 -35.43 8.46 20.20
CA LYS A 400 -36.63 8.22 21.00
C LYS A 400 -37.12 9.50 21.67
N ASN A 401 -36.18 10.34 22.13
CA ASN A 401 -36.48 11.66 22.68
C ASN A 401 -37.26 12.56 21.70
N GLN A 402 -36.90 12.56 20.41
CA GLN A 402 -37.65 13.28 19.38
C GLN A 402 -38.99 12.60 19.09
N TYR A 403 -39.01 11.27 18.95
CA TYR A 403 -40.22 10.49 18.70
C TYR A 403 -41.32 10.75 19.74
N ASP A 404 -40.96 10.82 21.01
CA ASP A 404 -41.89 11.05 22.12
C ASP A 404 -42.50 12.46 22.14
N GLN A 405 -41.87 13.40 21.42
CA GLN A 405 -42.33 14.79 21.33
C GLN A 405 -43.23 15.04 20.12
N LEU A 406 -43.33 14.11 19.16
CA LEU A 406 -44.09 14.34 17.93
C LEU A 406 -45.60 14.46 18.21
N PRO A 407 -46.29 15.50 17.74
CA PRO A 407 -47.74 15.63 17.87
C PRO A 407 -48.51 14.47 17.24
N ARG A 408 -49.35 13.79 18.01
CA ARG A 408 -50.11 12.60 17.55
C ARG A 408 -51.38 12.96 16.78
N ASP A 409 -51.77 14.23 16.82
CA ASP A 409 -52.97 14.80 16.20
C ASP A 409 -52.71 15.50 14.85
N LYS A 410 -51.44 15.66 14.46
CA LYS A 410 -51.04 16.29 13.19
C LYS A 410 -50.88 15.29 12.06
N CYS A 411 -50.97 15.79 10.84
CA CYS A 411 -50.50 15.10 9.64
C CYS A 411 -49.02 15.41 9.37
N TYR A 412 -48.33 14.48 8.71
CA TYR A 412 -46.91 14.55 8.38
C TYR A 412 -46.69 14.31 6.89
N HIS A 413 -45.81 15.11 6.31
CA HIS A 413 -45.34 14.93 4.94
C HIS A 413 -44.06 14.10 4.97
N ALA A 414 -44.16 12.85 4.51
CA ALA A 414 -43.02 11.95 4.35
C ALA A 414 -42.57 11.99 2.89
N VAL A 415 -41.30 12.38 2.68
CA VAL A 415 -40.70 12.45 1.34
C VAL A 415 -39.41 11.65 1.32
N ILE A 416 -39.32 10.69 0.41
CA ILE A 416 -38.12 9.94 0.04
C ILE A 416 -38.07 9.94 -1.49
N ASP A 417 -37.16 10.72 -2.04
CA ASP A 417 -36.86 10.77 -3.48
C ASP A 417 -35.63 9.89 -3.72
N ALA A 418 -35.89 8.63 -4.02
CA ALA A 418 -34.86 7.62 -4.25
C ALA A 418 -35.14 6.79 -5.51
N GLU A 419 -34.08 6.38 -6.19
CA GLU A 419 -34.10 5.57 -7.40
C GLU A 419 -33.24 4.31 -7.24
N PHE A 420 -33.72 3.21 -7.83
CA PHE A 420 -32.96 1.96 -7.94
C PHE A 420 -32.46 1.82 -9.37
N VAL A 421 -31.15 1.99 -9.55
CA VAL A 421 -30.52 2.06 -10.86
C VAL A 421 -29.92 0.70 -11.24
N THR A 422 -30.24 0.26 -12.46
CA THR A 422 -29.81 -1.02 -13.05
C THR A 422 -28.82 -0.87 -14.21
N ASP A 423 -28.37 0.36 -14.48
CA ASP A 423 -27.35 0.63 -15.50
C ASP A 423 -26.04 -0.11 -15.16
N PRO A 424 -25.56 -1.04 -16.01
CA PRO A 424 -24.33 -1.79 -15.76
C PRO A 424 -23.09 -0.91 -15.59
N GLU A 425 -23.02 0.25 -16.26
CA GLU A 425 -21.90 1.19 -16.13
C GLU A 425 -21.84 1.84 -14.75
N LYS A 426 -22.98 1.89 -14.05
CA LYS A 426 -23.11 2.35 -12.66
C LYS A 426 -23.23 1.20 -11.66
N GLY A 427 -22.74 0.03 -12.06
CA GLY A 427 -22.90 -1.21 -11.32
C GLY A 427 -22.29 -1.19 -9.91
N PHE A 428 -22.49 -2.30 -9.22
CA PHE A 428 -21.97 -2.54 -7.88
C PHE A 428 -20.45 -2.63 -7.90
N LYS A 429 -19.76 -1.96 -6.97
CA LYS A 429 -18.29 -1.92 -6.98
C LYS A 429 -17.68 -2.55 -5.73
N VAL A 430 -16.58 -3.25 -5.95
CA VAL A 430 -15.65 -3.68 -4.90
C VAL A 430 -14.24 -3.33 -5.33
N ALA A 431 -13.32 -3.26 -4.38
CA ALA A 431 -11.93 -3.01 -4.68
C ALA A 431 -11.03 -4.07 -4.07
N THR A 432 -9.90 -4.31 -4.75
CA THR A 432 -8.84 -5.17 -4.25
C THR A 432 -7.49 -4.48 -4.33
N ALA A 433 -6.58 -4.83 -3.44
CA ALA A 433 -5.16 -4.49 -3.51
C ALA A 433 -4.35 -5.78 -3.29
N VAL A 434 -3.39 -6.08 -4.15
CA VAL A 434 -2.55 -7.27 -4.05
C VAL A 434 -1.10 -6.87 -3.80
N VAL A 435 -0.60 -7.17 -2.60
CA VAL A 435 0.79 -6.94 -2.21
C VAL A 435 1.60 -8.22 -2.40
N HIS A 436 2.57 -8.18 -3.31
CA HIS A 436 3.46 -9.31 -3.58
C HIS A 436 4.70 -9.32 -2.67
N PRO A 437 5.26 -10.50 -2.36
CA PRO A 437 6.53 -10.61 -1.66
C PRO A 437 7.71 -10.16 -2.54
N LYS A 438 8.89 -10.05 -1.92
CA LYS A 438 10.16 -9.79 -2.63
C LYS A 438 10.35 -10.84 -3.73
N GLY A 439 10.55 -10.39 -4.96
CA GLY A 439 10.74 -11.29 -6.10
C GLY A 439 9.48 -11.54 -6.94
N GLY A 440 8.30 -11.09 -6.50
CA GLY A 440 7.05 -11.26 -7.23
C GLY A 440 6.15 -12.36 -6.63
N PRO A 441 4.99 -12.66 -7.25
CA PRO A 441 4.04 -13.64 -6.74
C PRO A 441 4.64 -15.06 -6.70
N ASN A 442 4.19 -15.87 -5.74
CA ASN A 442 4.46 -17.30 -5.67
C ASN A 442 3.13 -18.08 -5.72
N PRO A 443 2.65 -18.49 -6.91
CA PRO A 443 1.36 -19.16 -7.06
C PRO A 443 1.22 -20.43 -6.21
N GLU A 444 2.29 -21.19 -6.02
CA GLU A 444 2.27 -22.41 -5.22
C GLU A 444 1.99 -22.13 -3.73
N ALA A 445 2.51 -21.02 -3.21
CA ALA A 445 2.25 -20.59 -1.84
C ALA A 445 0.79 -20.15 -1.66
N GLY A 446 0.12 -19.69 -2.72
CA GLY A 446 -1.23 -19.13 -2.66
C GLY A 446 -1.26 -17.73 -2.04
N GLU A 447 -2.42 -17.36 -1.51
CA GLU A 447 -2.69 -16.03 -0.99
C GLU A 447 -3.37 -16.08 0.39
N ILE A 448 -3.18 -15.02 1.17
CA ILE A 448 -4.00 -14.71 2.34
C ILE A 448 -4.97 -13.56 1.98
N PHE A 449 -6.23 -13.70 2.38
CA PHE A 449 -7.32 -12.78 2.02
C PHE A 449 -7.74 -11.91 3.20
N ILE A 450 -7.55 -10.59 3.09
CA ILE A 450 -7.79 -9.61 4.15
C ILE A 450 -9.02 -8.79 3.78
N MET A 451 -10.03 -8.75 4.64
CA MET A 451 -11.31 -8.10 4.39
C MET A 451 -11.57 -6.96 5.34
N ALA A 452 -12.12 -5.87 4.82
CA ALA A 452 -12.72 -4.78 5.58
C ALA A 452 -13.93 -4.23 4.80
N HIS A 453 -15.06 -4.02 5.47
CA HIS A 453 -16.28 -3.62 4.77
C HIS A 453 -16.52 -2.11 4.78
N THR A 454 -17.21 -1.60 3.76
CA THR A 454 -17.30 -0.16 3.46
C THR A 454 -18.75 0.36 3.40
N CYS A 455 -19.76 -0.49 3.63
CA CYS A 455 -21.16 -0.17 3.33
C CYS A 455 -21.93 0.64 4.38
N HIS A 456 -21.39 0.84 5.58
CA HIS A 456 -22.11 1.52 6.67
C HIS A 456 -21.93 3.04 6.58
N PRO A 457 -23.00 3.85 6.53
CA PRO A 457 -22.91 5.31 6.53
C PRO A 457 -22.84 5.85 7.96
N ASN A 458 -22.24 7.03 8.15
CA ASN A 458 -22.18 7.78 9.42
C ASN A 458 -21.83 6.97 10.67
N GLN A 459 -21.12 5.86 10.50
CA GLN A 459 -20.62 4.99 11.55
C GLN A 459 -19.10 4.91 11.40
N ALA A 460 -18.40 5.19 12.49
CA ALA A 460 -16.95 5.37 12.48
C ALA A 460 -16.23 4.05 12.79
N ASN A 461 -16.63 3.39 13.87
CA ASN A 461 -16.02 2.15 14.29
C ASN A 461 -16.56 0.97 13.48
N ASP A 462 -17.84 0.97 13.11
CA ASP A 462 -18.44 -0.02 12.21
C ASP A 462 -18.73 0.53 10.79
N ASP A 463 -17.87 0.34 9.80
CA ASP A 463 -16.53 -0.26 9.87
C ASP A 463 -15.45 0.57 9.19
N ALA A 464 -15.62 1.90 9.23
CA ALA A 464 -14.58 2.79 8.71
C ALA A 464 -13.23 2.59 9.45
N ALA A 465 -13.25 2.14 10.72
CA ALA A 465 -12.08 1.76 11.50
C ALA A 465 -11.35 0.52 10.93
N GLY A 466 -12.06 -0.54 10.57
CA GLY A 466 -11.48 -1.72 9.93
C GLY A 466 -10.81 -1.37 8.59
N VAL A 467 -11.47 -0.52 7.79
CA VAL A 467 -10.96 -0.03 6.51
C VAL A 467 -9.62 0.69 6.65
N VAL A 468 -9.52 1.68 7.53
CA VAL A 468 -8.24 2.42 7.71
C VAL A 468 -7.15 1.55 8.35
N THR A 469 -7.52 0.55 9.14
CA THR A 469 -6.59 -0.45 9.69
C THR A 469 -6.01 -1.29 8.55
N ALA A 470 -6.84 -1.76 7.62
CA ALA A 470 -6.41 -2.52 6.45
C ALA A 470 -5.49 -1.69 5.51
N ILE A 471 -5.82 -0.41 5.29
CA ILE A 471 -4.96 0.53 4.53
C ILE A 471 -3.55 0.60 5.13
N GLU A 472 -3.44 0.77 6.45
CA GLU A 472 -2.14 0.87 7.12
C GLU A 472 -1.31 -0.41 6.96
N ILE A 473 -1.94 -1.58 7.12
CA ILE A 473 -1.26 -2.87 6.94
C ILE A 473 -0.75 -3.02 5.50
N ALA A 474 -1.59 -2.72 4.51
CA ALA A 474 -1.21 -2.79 3.10
C ALA A 474 -0.01 -1.88 2.80
N ARG A 475 -0.03 -0.64 3.29
CA ARG A 475 1.09 0.31 3.16
C ARG A 475 2.38 -0.22 3.78
N ARG A 476 2.31 -0.76 5.00
CA ARG A 476 3.50 -1.33 5.68
C ARG A 476 4.07 -2.53 4.95
N LEU A 477 3.24 -3.39 4.37
CA LEU A 477 3.69 -4.51 3.54
C LEU A 477 4.30 -4.04 2.21
N CYS A 478 3.75 -2.99 1.58
CA CYS A 478 4.36 -2.38 0.39
C CYS A 478 5.73 -1.77 0.66
N MET A 479 5.90 -1.10 1.81
CA MET A 479 7.18 -0.49 2.24
C MET A 479 8.19 -1.53 2.74
N ASN A 480 7.72 -2.59 3.40
CA ASN A 480 8.53 -3.69 3.90
C ASN A 480 7.96 -5.05 3.41
N PRO A 481 8.23 -5.43 2.15
CA PRO A 481 7.65 -6.61 1.54
C PRO A 481 8.12 -7.90 2.20
N LEU A 482 7.23 -8.90 2.19
CA LEU A 482 7.50 -10.26 2.68
C LEU A 482 8.71 -10.89 1.97
N PRO A 483 9.45 -11.82 2.60
CA PRO A 483 10.57 -12.53 1.98
C PRO A 483 10.20 -13.25 0.67
N ALA A 484 11.19 -13.51 -0.19
CA ALA A 484 10.96 -14.23 -1.43
C ALA A 484 10.45 -15.66 -1.19
N GLY A 485 9.46 -16.08 -1.99
CA GLY A 485 8.79 -17.38 -1.84
C GLY A 485 7.61 -17.39 -0.86
N SER A 486 7.31 -16.27 -0.19
CA SER A 486 6.12 -16.14 0.66
C SER A 486 4.83 -16.03 -0.18
N MET A 487 3.68 -16.03 0.48
CA MET A 487 2.37 -15.78 -0.15
C MET A 487 2.21 -14.32 -0.60
N SER A 488 1.32 -14.08 -1.57
CA SER A 488 0.76 -12.75 -1.78
C SER A 488 -0.27 -12.42 -0.69
N VAL A 489 -0.44 -11.13 -0.39
CA VAL A 489 -1.48 -10.65 0.53
C VAL A 489 -2.49 -9.85 -0.27
N ARG A 490 -3.74 -10.31 -0.30
CA ARG A 490 -4.84 -9.63 -0.99
C ARG A 490 -5.70 -8.92 0.02
N PHE A 491 -5.85 -7.62 -0.14
CA PHE A 491 -6.81 -6.79 0.57
C PHE A 491 -8.06 -6.65 -0.28
N TRP A 492 -9.22 -6.75 0.35
CA TRP A 492 -10.52 -6.61 -0.26
C TRP A 492 -11.33 -5.55 0.51
N PHE A 493 -11.96 -4.66 -0.24
CA PHE A 493 -12.79 -3.57 0.28
C PHE A 493 -14.13 -3.57 -0.46
N GLY A 494 -15.24 -3.66 0.25
CA GLY A 494 -16.55 -3.61 -0.37
C GLY A 494 -17.69 -3.77 0.64
N PRO A 495 -18.94 -3.92 0.17
CA PRO A 495 -20.08 -4.13 1.04
C PRO A 495 -20.05 -5.46 1.76
N GLU A 496 -20.34 -5.44 3.05
CA GLU A 496 -20.46 -6.63 3.90
C GLU A 496 -21.37 -7.69 3.28
N THR A 497 -20.99 -8.97 3.39
CA THR A 497 -21.70 -10.15 2.89
C THR A 497 -21.82 -10.20 1.37
N ILE A 498 -22.68 -9.36 0.78
CA ILE A 498 -22.99 -9.40 -0.65
C ILE A 498 -21.79 -8.99 -1.51
N GLY A 499 -20.90 -8.12 -1.00
CA GLY A 499 -19.69 -7.73 -1.71
C GLY A 499 -18.71 -8.88 -1.84
N THR A 500 -18.40 -9.57 -0.74
CA THR A 500 -17.49 -10.71 -0.75
C THR A 500 -18.08 -11.87 -1.56
N ILE A 501 -19.39 -12.11 -1.45
CA ILE A 501 -20.11 -13.08 -2.30
C ILE A 501 -19.99 -12.70 -3.78
N THR A 502 -20.25 -11.44 -4.14
CA THR A 502 -20.18 -10.98 -5.54
C THR A 502 -18.78 -11.15 -6.10
N PHE A 503 -17.77 -10.76 -5.33
CA PHE A 503 -16.38 -10.90 -5.72
C PHE A 503 -16.00 -12.38 -5.93
N LEU A 504 -16.21 -13.23 -4.92
CA LEU A 504 -15.81 -14.64 -5.00
C LEU A 504 -16.60 -15.43 -6.05
N ALA A 505 -17.89 -15.15 -6.25
CA ALA A 505 -18.70 -15.80 -7.29
C ALA A 505 -18.25 -15.46 -8.72
N ASN A 506 -17.55 -14.33 -8.91
CA ASN A 506 -16.99 -13.94 -10.20
C ASN A 506 -15.51 -14.33 -10.36
N HIS A 507 -14.89 -14.85 -9.30
CA HIS A 507 -13.49 -15.26 -9.26
C HIS A 507 -13.35 -16.65 -8.60
N GLU A 508 -14.28 -17.58 -8.89
CA GLU A 508 -14.31 -18.88 -8.21
C GLU A 508 -12.99 -19.66 -8.36
N GLU A 509 -12.30 -19.49 -9.49
CA GLU A 509 -11.01 -20.13 -9.76
C GLU A 509 -9.92 -19.73 -8.76
N MET A 510 -10.07 -18.61 -8.06
CA MET A 510 -9.12 -18.13 -7.05
C MET A 510 -9.31 -18.81 -5.70
N ILE A 511 -10.50 -19.32 -5.41
CA ILE A 511 -10.86 -19.83 -4.07
C ILE A 511 -9.90 -20.93 -3.60
N PRO A 512 -9.52 -21.92 -4.45
CA PRO A 512 -8.53 -22.93 -4.07
C PRO A 512 -7.15 -22.38 -3.70
N ASP A 513 -6.82 -21.16 -4.14
CA ASP A 513 -5.53 -20.52 -3.88
C ASP A 513 -5.52 -19.66 -2.61
N ILE A 514 -6.68 -19.43 -1.99
CA ILE A 514 -6.78 -18.76 -0.69
C ILE A 514 -6.48 -19.76 0.42
N ARG A 515 -5.44 -19.49 1.22
CA ARG A 515 -4.99 -20.39 2.31
C ARG A 515 -5.63 -20.07 3.66
N ALA A 516 -5.93 -18.80 3.89
CA ALA A 516 -6.65 -18.31 5.07
C ALA A 516 -7.17 -16.89 4.80
N GLY A 517 -8.06 -16.42 5.67
CA GLY A 517 -8.50 -15.04 5.69
C GLY A 517 -8.39 -14.38 7.06
N ILE A 518 -8.43 -13.05 7.05
CA ILE A 518 -8.62 -12.22 8.25
C ILE A 518 -9.68 -11.17 7.92
N PHE A 519 -10.74 -11.16 8.70
CA PHE A 519 -11.71 -10.08 8.70
C PHE A 519 -11.33 -9.03 9.76
N ILE A 520 -11.26 -7.78 9.34
CA ILE A 520 -10.87 -6.65 10.17
C ILE A 520 -12.09 -5.77 10.33
N GLU A 521 -12.64 -5.69 11.55
CA GLU A 521 -13.82 -4.88 11.83
C GLU A 521 -13.72 -4.21 13.21
N MET A 522 -14.27 -3.00 13.37
CA MET A 522 -14.48 -2.37 14.68
C MET A 522 -13.22 -2.22 15.54
N THR A 523 -12.11 -1.82 14.94
CA THR A 523 -10.77 -1.81 15.58
C THR A 523 -10.43 -0.55 16.39
N GLY A 524 -11.22 0.53 16.24
CA GLY A 524 -10.85 1.87 16.67
C GLY A 524 -11.30 2.29 18.07
N ASN A 525 -12.27 1.60 18.67
CA ASN A 525 -12.79 1.96 19.99
C ASN A 525 -11.86 1.53 21.16
N SER A 526 -12.16 1.97 22.39
CA SER A 526 -11.32 1.70 23.57
C SER A 526 -11.51 0.33 24.23
N ASN A 527 -12.41 -0.52 23.72
CA ASN A 527 -12.67 -1.83 24.30
C ASN A 527 -11.50 -2.80 24.05
N THR A 528 -11.53 -3.94 24.76
CA THR A 528 -10.52 -4.98 24.66
C THR A 528 -10.62 -5.69 23.31
N LEU A 529 -9.48 -5.85 22.63
CA LEU A 529 -9.37 -6.57 21.37
C LEU A 529 -9.91 -7.99 21.53
N ALA A 530 -10.52 -8.52 20.48
CA ALA A 530 -11.16 -9.81 20.48
C ALA A 530 -10.72 -10.58 19.23
N LEU A 531 -10.19 -11.78 19.44
CA LEU A 531 -9.91 -12.75 18.40
C LEU A 531 -11.11 -13.69 18.29
N GLN A 532 -11.78 -13.68 17.16
CA GLN A 532 -12.75 -14.69 16.80
C GLN A 532 -12.09 -15.74 15.90
N ARG A 533 -12.24 -17.00 16.30
CA ARG A 533 -11.68 -18.13 15.56
C ARG A 533 -12.44 -18.42 14.27
N SER A 534 -11.76 -19.08 13.35
CA SER A 534 -12.35 -19.68 12.16
C SER A 534 -13.39 -20.75 12.51
N ARG A 535 -14.29 -21.06 11.57
CA ARG A 535 -15.33 -22.08 11.76
C ARG A 535 -14.74 -23.47 11.98
N GLN A 536 -13.65 -23.77 11.28
CA GLN A 536 -12.93 -25.05 11.39
C GLN A 536 -12.32 -25.23 12.78
N ASN A 537 -11.99 -24.11 13.45
CA ASN A 537 -11.37 -24.02 14.77
C ASN A 537 -10.00 -24.71 14.85
N ASP A 538 -9.08 -24.16 15.65
CA ASP A 538 -7.72 -24.68 15.84
C ASP A 538 -6.90 -24.88 14.55
N THR A 539 -7.23 -24.14 13.48
CA THR A 539 -6.43 -24.11 12.25
C THR A 539 -5.13 -23.34 12.47
N LEU A 540 -4.23 -23.42 11.49
CA LEU A 540 -2.94 -22.72 11.57
C LEU A 540 -3.09 -21.20 11.78
N ILE A 541 -4.06 -20.56 11.12
CA ILE A 541 -4.32 -19.12 11.30
C ILE A 541 -4.89 -18.81 12.70
N ASP A 542 -5.70 -19.70 13.28
CA ASP A 542 -6.23 -19.56 14.65
C ASP A 542 -5.09 -19.59 15.68
N LYS A 543 -4.21 -20.59 15.55
CA LYS A 543 -3.05 -20.74 16.45
C LYS A 543 -2.09 -19.56 16.35
N ILE A 544 -1.78 -19.12 15.13
CA ILE A 544 -0.93 -17.94 14.92
C ILE A 544 -1.60 -16.69 15.52
N GLY A 545 -2.90 -16.49 15.31
CA GLY A 545 -3.65 -15.39 15.91
C GLY A 545 -3.52 -15.36 17.43
N HIS A 546 -3.79 -16.49 18.09
CA HIS A 546 -3.66 -16.63 19.54
C HIS A 546 -2.23 -16.40 20.02
N HIS A 547 -1.24 -16.98 19.33
CA HIS A 547 0.17 -16.85 19.65
C HIS A 547 0.65 -15.41 19.58
N VAL A 548 0.33 -14.69 18.50
CA VAL A 548 0.75 -13.29 18.31
C VAL A 548 0.20 -12.41 19.42
N LEU A 549 -1.08 -12.52 19.74
CA LEU A 549 -1.71 -11.73 20.80
C LEU A 549 -1.11 -12.02 22.17
N THR A 550 -0.86 -13.30 22.47
CA THR A 550 -0.25 -13.74 23.73
C THR A 550 1.20 -13.28 23.86
N LYS A 551 2.06 -13.53 22.86
CA LYS A 551 3.49 -13.16 22.90
C LYS A 551 3.72 -11.65 22.94
N ASN A 552 2.82 -10.85 22.33
CA ASN A 552 2.89 -9.39 22.40
C ASN A 552 2.33 -8.81 23.72
N ASN A 553 1.93 -9.65 24.69
CA ASN A 553 1.27 -9.23 25.94
C ASN A 553 0.03 -8.35 25.68
N CYS A 554 -0.67 -8.57 24.57
CA CYS A 554 -1.90 -7.86 24.29
C CYS A 554 -2.99 -8.37 25.25
N LYS A 555 -3.79 -7.46 25.83
CA LYS A 555 -4.99 -7.88 26.53
C LYS A 555 -6.07 -8.15 25.49
N PHE A 556 -6.48 -9.40 25.35
CA PHE A 556 -7.50 -9.80 24.38
C PHE A 556 -8.54 -10.73 24.98
N ARG A 557 -9.70 -10.80 24.33
CA ARG A 557 -10.72 -11.84 24.49
C ARG A 557 -10.62 -12.79 23.30
N GLU A 558 -11.07 -14.02 23.49
CA GLU A 558 -11.11 -15.00 22.41
C GLU A 558 -12.46 -15.71 22.43
N GLY A 559 -13.03 -15.93 21.26
CA GLY A 559 -14.32 -16.59 21.08
C GLY A 559 -14.29 -17.57 19.92
N SER A 560 -15.18 -18.57 19.98
CA SER A 560 -15.43 -19.47 18.86
C SER A 560 -16.09 -18.74 17.69
N PHE A 561 -16.13 -19.38 16.52
CA PHE A 561 -16.73 -18.81 15.32
C PHE A 561 -18.16 -18.30 15.57
N ALA A 562 -18.40 -17.04 15.19
CA ALA A 562 -19.66 -16.32 15.37
C ALA A 562 -20.13 -16.14 16.84
N GLU A 563 -19.23 -16.31 17.83
CA GLU A 563 -19.54 -16.08 19.25
C GLU A 563 -19.38 -14.61 19.67
N ILE A 564 -18.37 -13.92 19.14
CA ILE A 564 -18.13 -12.50 19.44
C ILE A 564 -19.09 -11.65 18.61
N ILE A 565 -19.03 -11.80 17.29
CA ILE A 565 -19.93 -11.17 16.32
C ILE A 565 -19.96 -12.03 15.07
N ALA A 566 -21.11 -12.10 14.40
CA ALA A 566 -21.30 -12.91 13.20
C ALA A 566 -21.41 -11.99 11.98
N ASN A 567 -20.38 -11.95 11.13
CA ASN A 567 -20.27 -10.96 10.05
C ASN A 567 -19.62 -11.61 8.79
N ASP A 568 -18.83 -10.89 7.99
CA ASP A 568 -18.39 -11.24 6.63
C ASP A 568 -17.38 -12.39 6.59
N GLU A 569 -16.70 -12.67 7.72
CA GLU A 569 -15.87 -13.88 7.86
C GLU A 569 -16.67 -15.16 7.59
N ARG A 570 -18.00 -15.12 7.72
CA ARG A 570 -18.90 -16.22 7.39
C ARG A 570 -18.90 -16.60 5.92
N VAL A 571 -18.56 -15.69 5.00
CA VAL A 571 -18.54 -16.01 3.56
C VAL A 571 -17.40 -16.96 3.25
N LEU A 572 -16.16 -16.62 3.63
CA LEU A 572 -15.00 -17.50 3.43
C LEU A 572 -15.05 -18.76 4.30
N ASN A 573 -15.47 -18.63 5.57
CA ASN A 573 -15.73 -19.80 6.40
C ASN A 573 -16.93 -20.62 5.93
N GLY A 574 -17.72 -20.12 4.97
CA GLY A 574 -19.00 -20.69 4.56
C GLY A 574 -18.88 -22.11 3.99
N PRO A 575 -19.98 -22.89 4.01
CA PRO A 575 -20.00 -24.20 3.37
C PRO A 575 -19.76 -24.07 1.87
N GLY A 576 -18.91 -24.94 1.32
CA GLY A 576 -18.50 -24.91 -0.09
C GLY A 576 -17.23 -24.07 -0.36
N ILE A 577 -16.96 -23.03 0.45
CA ILE A 577 -15.73 -22.23 0.35
C ILE A 577 -14.66 -22.77 1.31
N ASN A 578 -15.04 -23.00 2.57
CA ASN A 578 -14.22 -23.68 3.58
C ASN A 578 -12.83 -23.06 3.83
N VAL A 579 -12.62 -21.79 3.53
CA VAL A 579 -11.36 -21.08 3.81
C VAL A 579 -11.36 -20.62 5.28
N PRO A 580 -10.39 -21.05 6.11
CA PRO A 580 -10.36 -20.67 7.52
C PRO A 580 -10.09 -19.18 7.65
N THR A 581 -11.04 -18.45 8.24
CA THR A 581 -10.97 -17.00 8.35
C THR A 581 -11.23 -16.58 9.79
N ILE A 582 -10.26 -15.90 10.40
CA ILE A 582 -10.41 -15.31 11.75
C ILE A 582 -10.97 -13.89 11.64
N SER A 583 -11.55 -13.36 12.73
CA SER A 583 -11.89 -11.93 12.84
C SER A 583 -11.17 -11.29 14.02
N LEU A 584 -10.69 -10.05 13.86
CA LEU A 584 -10.09 -9.25 14.94
C LEU A 584 -10.89 -7.96 15.14
N THR A 585 -11.49 -7.81 16.33
CA THR A 585 -12.46 -6.74 16.60
C THR A 585 -12.34 -6.15 18.01
N ARG A 586 -13.07 -5.08 18.33
CA ARG A 586 -13.31 -4.63 19.72
C ARG A 586 -14.79 -4.66 20.11
N TYR A 587 -15.57 -5.53 19.49
CA TYR A 587 -16.99 -5.73 19.80
C TYR A 587 -17.20 -6.57 21.07
N PRO A 588 -18.19 -6.29 21.94
CA PRO A 588 -19.25 -5.28 21.83
C PRO A 588 -18.85 -3.91 22.35
N TYR A 589 -19.49 -2.85 21.86
CA TYR A 589 -19.38 -1.50 22.41
C TYR A 589 -20.76 -0.81 22.40
N PRO A 590 -21.05 0.11 23.34
CA PRO A 590 -22.39 0.68 23.51
C PRO A 590 -22.95 1.40 22.28
N GLU A 591 -22.10 2.07 21.51
CA GLU A 591 -22.49 2.98 20.43
C GLU A 591 -22.84 2.27 19.11
N TYR A 592 -22.57 0.96 19.01
CA TYR A 592 -22.78 0.13 17.82
C TYR A 592 -24.18 0.30 17.21
N HIS A 593 -24.25 0.44 15.89
CA HIS A 593 -25.50 0.66 15.14
C HIS A 593 -26.30 1.90 15.56
N THR A 594 -25.62 2.97 15.98
CA THR A 594 -26.26 4.25 16.31
C THR A 594 -25.42 5.45 15.88
N SER A 595 -26.01 6.64 15.88
CA SER A 595 -25.31 7.92 15.63
C SER A 595 -24.16 8.24 16.60
N ASP A 596 -24.10 7.55 17.75
CA ASP A 596 -22.99 7.73 18.68
C ASP A 596 -21.72 6.99 18.23
N ASP A 597 -21.81 6.08 17.25
CA ASP A 597 -20.64 5.49 16.60
C ASP A 597 -20.01 6.53 15.63
N ASN A 598 -19.32 7.50 16.22
CA ASN A 598 -18.75 8.63 15.51
C ASN A 598 -17.25 8.79 15.81
N LEU A 599 -16.63 9.80 15.20
CA LEU A 599 -15.19 10.03 15.34
C LEU A 599 -14.73 10.20 16.80
N SER A 600 -15.59 10.58 17.75
CA SER A 600 -15.17 10.80 19.15
C SER A 600 -14.73 9.53 19.87
N ILE A 601 -15.26 8.36 19.49
CA ILE A 601 -14.91 7.07 20.10
C ILE A 601 -13.70 6.40 19.44
N ILE A 602 -13.15 7.00 18.38
CA ILE A 602 -12.01 6.45 17.64
C ILE A 602 -10.69 6.92 18.28
N HIS A 603 -9.85 5.96 18.61
CA HIS A 603 -8.54 6.14 19.22
C HIS A 603 -7.43 5.66 18.28
N GLU A 604 -6.51 6.57 17.95
CA GLU A 604 -5.41 6.31 17.00
C GLU A 604 -4.50 5.16 17.46
N ASP A 605 -4.20 5.09 18.76
CA ASP A 605 -3.37 4.01 19.33
C ASP A 605 -4.04 2.64 19.20
N LYS A 606 -5.38 2.58 19.21
CA LYS A 606 -6.15 1.33 19.07
C LYS A 606 -6.19 0.82 17.64
N LEU A 607 -6.34 1.73 16.67
CA LEU A 607 -6.20 1.43 15.24
C LEU A 607 -4.79 0.88 14.94
N LEU A 608 -3.75 1.56 15.44
CA LEU A 608 -2.36 1.17 15.23
C LEU A 608 -2.00 -0.15 15.95
N GLU A 609 -2.55 -0.39 17.14
CA GLU A 609 -2.41 -1.67 17.86
C GLU A 609 -3.01 -2.82 17.04
N ALA A 610 -4.25 -2.67 16.55
CA ALA A 610 -4.89 -3.68 15.71
C ALA A 610 -4.08 -3.93 14.42
N ALA A 611 -3.66 -2.86 13.73
CA ALA A 611 -2.82 -2.96 12.53
C ALA A 611 -1.53 -3.75 12.80
N LYS A 612 -0.85 -3.47 13.92
CA LYS A 612 0.38 -4.17 14.31
C LYS A 612 0.14 -5.66 14.56
N MET A 613 -0.91 -6.02 15.30
CA MET A 613 -1.20 -7.43 15.61
C MET A 613 -1.57 -8.20 14.34
N ILE A 614 -2.41 -7.62 13.49
CA ILE A 614 -2.85 -8.26 12.24
C ILE A 614 -1.69 -8.38 11.26
N GLU A 615 -0.86 -7.35 11.12
CA GLU A 615 0.36 -7.40 10.30
C GLU A 615 1.28 -8.55 10.74
N GLU A 616 1.49 -8.73 12.04
CA GLU A 616 2.35 -9.81 12.55
C GLU A 616 1.75 -11.20 12.25
N ILE A 617 0.43 -11.37 12.43
CA ILE A 617 -0.29 -12.59 12.04
C ILE A 617 -0.07 -12.88 10.54
N ILE A 618 -0.27 -11.87 9.68
CA ILE A 618 -0.06 -11.99 8.23
C ILE A 618 1.38 -12.40 7.93
N ARG A 619 2.37 -11.73 8.55
CA ARG A 619 3.79 -12.00 8.29
C ARG A 619 4.18 -13.41 8.72
N ILE A 620 3.71 -13.90 9.86
CA ILE A 620 3.96 -15.27 10.30
C ILE A 620 3.28 -16.24 9.34
N PHE A 621 1.98 -16.10 9.08
CA PHE A 621 1.23 -17.02 8.23
C PHE A 621 1.77 -17.08 6.80
N ALA A 622 1.91 -15.92 6.14
CA ALA A 622 2.29 -15.82 4.74
C ALA A 622 3.73 -16.30 4.45
N THR A 623 4.59 -16.32 5.47
CA THR A 623 5.97 -16.81 5.34
C THR A 623 6.12 -18.26 5.82
N ASN A 624 5.10 -18.85 6.42
CA ASN A 624 5.13 -20.20 6.94
C ASN A 624 5.09 -21.27 5.83
N TYR A 625 5.67 -22.44 6.10
CA TYR A 625 5.69 -23.59 5.21
C TYR A 625 6.05 -24.87 5.99
N TYR A 626 5.90 -26.04 5.36
CA TYR A 626 6.27 -27.34 5.91
C TYR A 626 7.66 -27.77 5.42
N PRO A 627 8.70 -27.75 6.27
CA PRO A 627 10.04 -28.20 5.88
C PRO A 627 10.12 -29.72 5.72
N VAL A 628 10.69 -30.18 4.60
CA VAL A 628 10.94 -31.62 4.33
C VAL A 628 12.41 -31.85 4.08
N ARG A 629 13.06 -32.71 4.86
CA ARG A 629 14.51 -32.96 4.77
C ARG A 629 14.90 -33.71 3.51
N LYS A 630 16.04 -33.29 2.96
CA LYS A 630 16.78 -33.96 1.88
C LYS A 630 17.99 -34.76 2.37
N PHE A 631 18.24 -34.75 3.68
CA PHE A 631 19.38 -35.43 4.31
C PHE A 631 18.96 -36.67 5.12
N ARG A 632 19.96 -37.46 5.53
CA ARG A 632 19.81 -38.63 6.41
C ARG A 632 20.79 -38.53 7.57
N GLY A 633 20.31 -38.76 8.79
CA GLY A 633 21.10 -38.66 10.01
C GLY A 633 21.48 -37.21 10.39
N PRO A 634 22.38 -37.01 11.37
CA PRO A 634 22.80 -35.68 11.79
C PRO A 634 23.46 -34.87 10.65
N VAL A 635 23.15 -33.57 10.57
CA VAL A 635 23.75 -32.67 9.60
C VAL A 635 25.12 -32.19 10.10
N PHE A 636 26.13 -32.17 9.23
CA PHE A 636 27.42 -31.56 9.54
C PHE A 636 27.30 -30.02 9.56
N LEU A 637 26.81 -29.46 10.66
CA LEU A 637 26.39 -28.06 10.79
C LEU A 637 27.48 -27.05 10.34
N SER A 638 28.74 -27.26 10.75
CA SER A 638 29.85 -26.37 10.40
C SER A 638 30.12 -26.30 8.89
N ARG A 639 29.89 -27.40 8.15
CA ARG A 639 30.07 -27.43 6.68
C ARG A 639 29.09 -26.49 5.97
N TYR A 640 27.90 -26.30 6.52
CA TYR A 640 26.81 -25.55 5.90
C TYR A 640 26.59 -24.17 6.54
N GLY A 641 27.47 -23.73 7.44
CA GLY A 641 27.30 -22.46 8.16
C GLY A 641 26.10 -22.44 9.11
N LEU A 642 25.70 -23.63 9.60
CA LEU A 642 24.56 -23.83 10.49
C LEU A 642 24.97 -23.99 11.96
N PHE A 643 26.27 -24.05 12.24
CA PHE A 643 26.71 -24.13 13.64
C PHE A 643 26.41 -22.81 14.36
N VAL A 644 25.75 -22.91 15.51
CA VAL A 644 25.48 -21.80 16.42
C VAL A 644 26.31 -22.05 17.67
N ASP A 645 27.16 -21.10 18.07
CA ASP A 645 27.89 -21.22 19.33
C ASP A 645 26.91 -21.03 20.49
N TRP A 646 27.00 -21.87 21.52
CA TRP A 646 26.15 -21.80 22.71
C TRP A 646 26.41 -20.53 23.54
N GLN A 647 27.56 -19.87 23.33
CA GLN A 647 27.87 -18.56 23.92
C GLN A 647 27.14 -17.42 23.21
N ASP A 648 26.83 -17.58 21.91
CA ASP A 648 26.17 -16.56 21.11
C ASP A 648 24.64 -16.67 21.20
N ASP A 649 24.11 -17.89 21.15
CA ASP A 649 22.68 -18.17 21.26
C ASP A 649 22.46 -19.58 21.85
N TRP A 650 22.33 -19.60 23.16
CA TRP A 650 22.15 -20.83 23.94
C TRP A 650 20.83 -21.55 23.61
N GLU A 651 19.75 -20.79 23.41
CA GLU A 651 18.42 -21.34 23.22
C GLU A 651 18.29 -22.01 21.86
N LEU A 652 18.75 -21.34 20.79
CA LEU A 652 18.79 -21.93 19.47
C LEU A 652 19.73 -23.13 19.44
N ASN A 653 20.94 -23.01 20.00
CA ASN A 653 21.93 -24.11 20.04
C ASN A 653 21.34 -25.41 20.62
N ARG A 654 20.62 -25.33 21.75
CA ARG A 654 20.01 -26.52 22.38
C ARG A 654 18.83 -27.09 21.60
N ASN A 655 18.25 -26.32 20.70
CA ASN A 655 17.09 -26.73 19.91
C ASN A 655 17.44 -27.12 18.46
N ILE A 656 18.69 -26.95 17.99
CA ILE A 656 19.09 -27.30 16.60
C ILE A 656 18.69 -28.73 16.22
N GLU A 657 19.07 -29.72 17.02
CA GLU A 657 18.75 -31.13 16.73
C GLU A 657 17.25 -31.38 16.75
N LYS A 658 16.53 -30.75 17.69
CA LYS A 658 15.08 -30.87 17.78
C LYS A 658 14.38 -30.26 16.57
N ILE A 659 14.84 -29.10 16.08
CA ILE A 659 14.32 -28.47 14.86
C ILE A 659 14.53 -29.41 13.67
N MET A 660 15.75 -29.96 13.50
CA MET A 660 16.05 -30.87 12.38
C MET A 660 15.21 -32.16 12.39
N MET A 661 14.90 -32.69 13.57
CA MET A 661 14.05 -33.88 13.72
C MET A 661 12.60 -33.65 13.28
N ARG A 662 12.17 -32.40 13.05
CA ARG A 662 10.80 -32.04 12.65
C ARG A 662 10.69 -31.67 11.18
N PHE A 663 11.77 -31.78 10.42
CA PHE A 663 11.77 -31.57 8.97
C PHE A 663 11.20 -32.77 8.19
N GLU A 664 10.10 -33.36 8.65
CA GLU A 664 9.47 -34.52 8.01
C GLU A 664 8.26 -34.12 7.13
N GLY A 665 7.93 -32.83 7.06
CA GLY A 665 6.76 -32.32 6.34
C GLY A 665 5.44 -32.41 7.11
N GLU A 666 5.47 -32.85 8.36
CA GLU A 666 4.28 -33.01 9.21
C GLU A 666 3.95 -31.75 10.03
N GLN A 667 4.96 -30.92 10.30
CA GLN A 667 4.85 -29.70 11.10
C GLN A 667 5.29 -28.51 10.27
N SER A 668 4.55 -27.40 10.36
CA SER A 668 4.97 -26.14 9.74
C SER A 668 6.11 -25.50 10.55
N VAL A 669 6.80 -24.51 9.99
CA VAL A 669 7.80 -23.72 10.75
C VAL A 669 7.18 -23.15 12.02
N PHE A 670 5.94 -22.66 11.96
CA PHE A 670 5.23 -22.20 13.15
C PHE A 670 5.00 -23.30 14.19
N ASP A 671 4.53 -24.50 13.79
CA ASP A 671 4.31 -25.61 14.73
C ASP A 671 5.61 -26.02 15.44
N ILE A 672 6.73 -26.02 14.72
CA ILE A 672 8.07 -26.30 15.28
C ILE A 672 8.45 -25.25 16.32
N VAL A 673 8.20 -23.97 16.01
CA VAL A 673 8.51 -22.84 16.89
C VAL A 673 7.67 -22.87 18.15
N GLU A 674 6.36 -23.10 18.01
CA GLU A 674 5.42 -23.15 19.11
C GLU A 674 5.73 -24.31 20.07
N GLU A 675 6.02 -25.50 19.54
CA GLU A 675 6.34 -26.68 20.37
C GLU A 675 7.67 -26.53 21.12
N LEU A 676 8.65 -25.84 20.52
CA LEU A 676 9.97 -25.64 21.10
C LEU A 676 10.12 -24.35 21.92
N ASP A 677 9.03 -23.57 22.04
CA ASP A 677 8.98 -22.24 22.67
C ASP A 677 10.09 -21.29 22.18
N LEU A 678 10.26 -21.20 20.86
CA LEU A 678 11.26 -20.34 20.22
C LEU A 678 10.65 -19.01 19.76
N GLU A 679 11.50 -18.01 19.54
CA GLU A 679 11.11 -16.81 18.82
C GLU A 679 10.99 -17.09 17.31
N TYR A 680 9.81 -16.83 16.74
CA TYR A 680 9.47 -17.24 15.37
C TYR A 680 10.48 -16.74 14.33
N TRP A 681 10.84 -15.47 14.37
CA TRP A 681 11.71 -14.87 13.35
C TRP A 681 13.14 -15.37 13.42
N ASP A 682 13.64 -15.71 14.60
CA ASP A 682 14.99 -16.23 14.77
C ASP A 682 15.07 -17.70 14.36
N ALA A 683 14.10 -18.51 14.78
CA ALA A 683 13.97 -19.90 14.35
C ALA A 683 13.72 -20.01 12.84
N ARG A 684 12.83 -19.18 12.27
CA ARG A 684 12.61 -19.11 10.82
C ARG A 684 13.88 -18.73 10.08
N ARG A 685 14.58 -17.69 10.52
CA ARG A 685 15.87 -17.27 9.90
C ARG A 685 16.88 -18.41 9.92
N TYR A 686 16.89 -19.21 10.99
CA TYR A 686 17.75 -20.38 11.10
C TYR A 686 17.32 -21.52 10.16
N ILE A 687 16.04 -21.88 10.12
CA ILE A 687 15.47 -22.92 9.23
C ILE A 687 15.67 -22.55 7.76
N GLU A 688 15.54 -21.27 7.39
CA GLU A 688 15.81 -20.78 6.04
C GLU A 688 17.25 -21.07 5.59
N LYS A 689 18.23 -21.10 6.50
CA LYS A 689 19.60 -21.50 6.14
C LYS A 689 19.67 -22.95 5.66
N PHE A 690 18.83 -23.85 6.17
CA PHE A 690 18.75 -25.22 5.65
C PHE A 690 18.19 -25.23 4.23
N ARG A 691 17.15 -24.44 3.96
CA ARG A 691 16.55 -24.32 2.61
C ARG A 691 17.56 -23.74 1.61
N MET A 692 18.27 -22.69 2.00
CA MET A 692 19.32 -22.06 1.18
C MET A 692 20.50 -22.98 0.90
N ASN A 693 20.76 -23.96 1.76
CA ASN A 693 21.78 -25.01 1.57
C ASN A 693 21.24 -26.28 0.89
N ASP A 694 20.01 -26.26 0.35
CA ASP A 694 19.35 -27.41 -0.28
C ASP A 694 19.24 -28.65 0.63
N LEU A 695 19.11 -28.42 1.94
CA LEU A 695 18.94 -29.49 2.94
C LEU A 695 17.47 -29.78 3.24
N ILE A 696 16.57 -28.86 2.89
CA ILE A 696 15.13 -29.03 3.01
C ILE A 696 14.40 -28.50 1.78
N ASP A 697 13.28 -29.12 1.43
CA ASP A 697 12.23 -28.53 0.60
C ASP A 697 11.26 -27.73 1.47
N ALA A 698 10.68 -26.68 0.90
CA ALA A 698 9.65 -25.88 1.53
C ALA A 698 8.31 -26.19 0.87
N ILE A 699 7.51 -27.05 1.51
CA ILE A 699 6.17 -27.40 1.01
C ILE A 699 5.18 -26.31 1.46
N PRO A 700 4.42 -25.69 0.54
CA PRO A 700 3.43 -24.69 0.88
C PRO A 700 2.40 -25.16 1.92
N ILE A 701 1.73 -24.21 2.56
CA ILE A 701 0.52 -24.53 3.32
C ILE A 701 -0.49 -25.19 2.36
N PRO A 702 -1.09 -26.35 2.72
CA PRO A 702 -2.05 -27.05 1.87
C PRO A 702 -3.23 -26.17 1.47
N LYS A 703 -3.83 -26.48 0.31
CA LYS A 703 -5.14 -25.93 -0.07
C LYS A 703 -6.18 -26.51 0.89
N ILE A 704 -6.97 -25.66 1.52
CA ILE A 704 -8.02 -26.10 2.47
C ILE A 704 -9.41 -26.00 1.82
N ALA A 705 -9.56 -25.09 0.86
CA ALA A 705 -10.79 -24.92 0.10
C ALA A 705 -11.10 -26.15 -0.77
N GLU A 706 -12.39 -26.49 -0.88
CA GLU A 706 -12.95 -27.53 -1.75
C GLU A 706 -12.55 -29.01 -1.49
N GLU A 707 -11.70 -29.34 -0.51
CA GLU A 707 -11.34 -30.74 -0.22
C GLU A 707 -12.43 -31.55 0.53
N LYS A 708 -13.61 -30.97 0.82
CA LYS A 708 -14.74 -31.68 1.49
C LYS A 708 -16.11 -31.27 0.99
#